data_AF-L0DSZ4-F1
#
_entry.id   AF-L0DSZ4-F1
#
_cell.length_a   1.000
_cell.length_b   1.000
_cell.length_c   1.000
_cell.angle_alpha   90.00
_cell.angle_beta   90.00
_cell.angle_gamma   90.00
#
_symmetry.space_group_name_H-M   'P 1'
#
loop_
_entity.id
_entity.type
_entity.pdbx_description
1 polymer ?
#
loop_
_entity_poly.entity_id
_entity_poly.type
_entity_poly.pdbx_seq_one_letter_code
_entity_poly.pdbx_strand_id
1 'polypeptide(L)'
;MFMTPLVWIVLAQVPTTPLTGTVVGPGGEPVAGADLILVGLPSYNPPIVAHVKSAEDGRFTLDRPTALAGDHHPQRALILWGVKPGFRVSVTRFPEALPKADEPVRIVLQPPGKAEVRVEGPDGQPLSGVRVLPERLRSHFTVVPDVVAELTSVTTGPDGLAVIDAVSPDELAYVDVHSRELGIQGRPIVFKLGKPAVITLRPASSWKGRLSAVDLKNARGWRVQAWTRVGGAPNTEPETTGYVRTTTDDEGRFVLAPIAVGSLQLDLKPPGDLPVVVDLPRSLIVREGREDLVVDIPLKKPVTVTGLFLERGTGKPVPGVSVTLIYIGANRNGSLNVKTDEKGRYTFQSLPGQVRVGHFTLPSTHVLAPSQGWEDFTVPEPPKVIELATREALPAAPPLRGQVVNEAGQAVPGALVQASWMLTGGRGSSGGGIQVKTDDKGDFVLEGLGPDSTVTITAKLRNRQSKSPLTVQAGETNPVTVAIAPTPVLAVAGRVLGPGGTPLADLLVKVQFRVARDNSPGHTEQARFEDNLEIRTGPDGTFRTPKELERKASEFRVEVTAPGFFPARTAWVPLPETDLLTLPDLTLKRSRGVRVVTGRIIDRDGKPVPGAVVSQAGDGPIWTSTKADADGRFRLAGVSNGAALIFAEVPEFRFGGAIVGGEADPVEIRLARVTEPPIANLKTLPSPLPRAEERALARELLGPLLPLARSGSLGTLSASVVPALARVDPGPVLEMIENRVLAEPTNVLIQVALSQFEDDPALAIATVEADLDPGTRALCWLALEDFRPAPDRALRENLLERALVDARLAAPTAQKVSLLGQVADRWLERGEIERARPILLEGQKVVAALPKETWFSESEEFACVLAAIDLPAATALFERRGRTNVSPTDAATLSRYNSQAASRLASIDPAEAERLIAPPSPGFYNRPWIVLKAARTMAKLDLPRARRVLETIGDTGMAASSALVPFGLGRIADGLARSNPVEARRLLDEAYDGLRKIAVKGNQGLGQGSVANLMAELLPVVERLDPERLAERIWLVAASRAPSVLEPDARGLEGTFALAMLVARYDRAIADVIATPELERLSDLLINSNARYNAANATIFKSLAVYDPRAIVSMIRTLPDAARKPPLKADTWTAASLEAQLRLAAALILGFPNEARPREAGRTGDTPLLYRCDD
;
A
#
# COMPACT_ATOMS: atom_id res chain seq x y z
N MET A 1 24.59 -20.49 2.99
CA MET A 1 23.63 -21.48 3.51
C MET A 1 23.61 -22.67 2.55
N PHE A 2 24.67 -23.46 2.56
CA PHE A 2 24.76 -24.75 1.85
C PHE A 2 25.56 -25.66 2.78
N MET A 3 24.84 -26.51 3.50
CA MET A 3 25.24 -27.82 4.00
C MET A 3 24.12 -28.31 4.91
N THR A 4 23.36 -29.31 4.44
CA THR A 4 22.82 -30.47 5.18
C THR A 4 21.80 -31.19 4.27
N PRO A 5 21.76 -32.54 4.23
CA PRO A 5 22.00 -33.44 5.35
C PRO A 5 22.97 -34.59 5.03
N LEU A 6 24.13 -34.57 5.68
CA LEU A 6 24.98 -35.77 5.83
C LEU A 6 25.70 -35.66 7.19
N VAL A 7 24.93 -35.38 8.24
CA VAL A 7 25.39 -35.40 9.64
C VAL A 7 24.29 -35.97 10.51
N TRP A 8 23.82 -37.18 10.20
CA TRP A 8 23.13 -38.01 11.18
C TRP A 8 23.63 -39.42 10.96
N ILE A 9 24.30 -39.96 11.99
CA ILE A 9 25.13 -41.19 12.04
C ILE A 9 26.64 -40.94 11.87
N VAL A 10 27.23 -40.09 12.72
CA VAL A 10 28.50 -40.34 13.47
C VAL A 10 28.46 -39.45 14.73
N LEU A 11 27.81 -39.92 15.80
CA LEU A 11 27.63 -39.16 17.05
C LEU A 11 28.75 -39.40 18.08
N ALA A 12 29.98 -39.68 17.65
CA ALA A 12 31.04 -40.13 18.57
C ALA A 12 32.24 -39.18 18.77
N GLN A 13 32.35 -38.02 18.09
CA GLN A 13 33.59 -37.21 18.17
C GLN A 13 33.46 -35.68 18.20
N VAL A 14 32.27 -35.09 18.31
CA VAL A 14 32.17 -33.63 18.52
C VAL A 14 32.23 -33.33 20.02
N PRO A 15 33.20 -32.55 20.52
CA PRO A 15 33.26 -32.19 21.94
C PRO A 15 31.99 -31.46 22.37
N THR A 16 31.34 -31.93 23.44
CA THR A 16 30.17 -31.26 24.03
C THR A 16 30.54 -30.49 25.30
N THR A 17 29.82 -29.41 25.58
CA THR A 17 29.89 -28.65 26.83
C THR A 17 28.49 -28.61 27.44
N PRO A 18 28.31 -28.90 28.74
CA PRO A 18 27.00 -28.84 29.36
C PRO A 18 26.55 -27.39 29.54
N LEU A 19 25.27 -27.11 29.25
CA LEU A 19 24.57 -25.90 29.66
C LEU A 19 23.70 -26.26 30.88
N THR A 20 24.02 -25.68 32.03
CA THR A 20 23.31 -25.95 33.29
C THR A 20 22.41 -24.78 33.66
N GLY A 21 21.36 -25.03 34.44
CA GLY A 21 20.46 -23.98 34.85
C GLY A 21 19.27 -24.44 35.69
N THR A 22 18.38 -23.51 36.01
CA THR A 22 17.15 -23.74 36.76
C THR A 22 15.95 -23.11 36.07
N VAL A 23 14.84 -23.84 35.99
CA VAL A 23 13.54 -23.33 35.57
C VAL A 23 12.70 -23.03 36.79
N VAL A 24 12.17 -21.82 36.84
CA VAL A 24 11.36 -21.33 37.96
C VAL A 24 10.11 -20.60 37.48
N GLY A 25 9.09 -20.58 38.32
CA GLY A 25 7.86 -19.83 38.07
C GLY A 25 7.97 -18.36 38.52
N PRO A 26 6.86 -17.60 38.46
CA PRO A 26 6.84 -16.15 38.71
C PRO A 26 7.26 -15.78 40.14
N GLY A 27 6.97 -16.64 41.12
CA GLY A 27 7.36 -16.47 42.52
C GLY A 27 8.76 -17.00 42.86
N GLY A 28 9.48 -17.57 41.89
CA GLY A 28 10.80 -18.16 42.07
C GLY A 28 10.81 -19.63 42.48
N GLU A 29 9.64 -20.27 42.59
CA GLU A 29 9.49 -21.70 42.84
C GLU A 29 10.01 -22.56 41.68
N PRO A 30 10.63 -23.73 41.95
CA PRO A 30 11.14 -24.60 40.89
C PRO A 30 9.99 -25.20 40.05
N VAL A 31 10.18 -25.26 38.73
CA VAL A 31 9.20 -25.85 37.81
C VAL A 31 9.73 -27.15 37.21
N ALA A 32 9.10 -28.26 37.60
CA ALA A 32 9.44 -29.60 37.13
C ALA A 32 8.84 -29.94 35.76
N GLY A 33 9.60 -30.68 34.95
CA GLY A 33 9.16 -31.23 33.67
C GLY A 33 8.78 -30.17 32.63
N ALA A 34 9.43 -29.00 32.65
CA ALA A 34 9.39 -28.04 31.56
C ALA A 34 10.33 -28.52 30.44
N ASP A 35 9.94 -28.34 29.17
CA ASP A 35 10.77 -28.63 28.00
C ASP A 35 11.72 -27.46 27.73
N LEU A 36 13.01 -27.77 27.66
CA LEU A 36 14.10 -26.84 27.34
C LEU A 36 14.66 -27.21 25.98
N ILE A 37 14.36 -26.39 24.96
CA ILE A 37 14.69 -26.67 23.57
C ILE A 37 15.67 -25.61 23.08
N LEU A 38 16.93 -25.99 22.90
CA LEU A 38 17.96 -25.14 22.31
C LEU A 38 17.91 -25.29 20.78
N VAL A 39 17.70 -24.18 20.08
CA VAL A 39 17.68 -24.15 18.61
C VAL A 39 18.86 -23.37 18.06
N GLY A 40 19.28 -23.78 16.86
CA GLY A 40 20.37 -23.16 16.10
C GLY A 40 20.04 -21.75 15.61
N LEU A 41 20.91 -21.20 14.75
CA LEU A 41 20.70 -19.89 14.14
C LEU A 41 19.34 -19.83 13.44
N PRO A 42 18.63 -18.68 13.52
CA PRO A 42 17.27 -18.58 13.03
C PRO A 42 17.20 -18.81 11.51
N SER A 43 16.43 -19.82 11.14
CA SER A 43 15.92 -20.11 9.80
C SER A 43 14.40 -20.30 9.88
N TYR A 44 13.74 -20.46 8.73
CA TYR A 44 12.28 -20.70 8.70
C TYR A 44 11.87 -21.94 9.51
N ASN A 45 12.78 -22.91 9.65
CA ASN A 45 12.69 -23.98 10.62
C ASN A 45 14.09 -24.17 11.24
N PRO A 46 14.36 -23.61 12.43
CA PRO A 46 15.68 -23.70 13.03
C PRO A 46 15.93 -25.13 13.53
N PRO A 47 17.09 -25.73 13.24
CA PRO A 47 17.38 -27.08 13.70
C PRO A 47 17.45 -27.11 15.22
N ILE A 48 16.87 -28.17 15.80
CA ILE A 48 17.00 -28.45 17.24
C ILE A 48 18.43 -28.91 17.49
N VAL A 49 19.14 -28.19 18.34
CA VAL A 49 20.50 -28.50 18.76
C VAL A 49 20.47 -29.51 19.89
N ALA A 50 19.60 -29.27 20.88
CA ALA A 50 19.44 -30.12 22.04
C ALA A 50 18.08 -29.89 22.70
N HIS A 51 17.61 -30.89 23.42
CA HIS A 51 16.31 -30.88 24.09
C HIS A 51 16.41 -31.69 25.39
N VAL A 52 16.00 -31.10 26.51
CA VAL A 52 15.92 -31.77 27.82
C VAL A 52 14.67 -31.33 28.57
N LYS A 53 14.28 -32.06 29.62
CA LYS A 53 13.26 -31.63 30.57
C LYS A 53 13.89 -31.22 31.90
N SER A 54 13.30 -30.23 32.60
CA SER A 54 13.72 -29.89 33.96
C SER A 54 13.37 -31.01 34.96
N ALA A 55 14.24 -31.22 35.94
CA ALA A 55 14.06 -32.16 37.04
C ALA A 55 13.05 -31.64 38.09
N GLU A 56 12.76 -32.44 39.12
CA GLU A 56 11.79 -32.09 40.17
C GLU A 56 12.15 -30.81 40.94
N ASP A 57 13.45 -30.55 41.13
CA ASP A 57 13.97 -29.33 41.76
C ASP A 57 14.14 -28.16 40.77
N GLY A 58 13.60 -28.29 39.56
CA GLY A 58 13.68 -27.29 38.48
C GLY A 58 15.02 -27.23 37.77
N ARG A 59 16.04 -28.01 38.18
CA ARG A 59 17.35 -27.99 37.52
C ARG A 59 17.32 -28.70 36.17
N PHE A 60 18.18 -28.26 35.25
CA PHE A 60 18.42 -28.95 33.98
C PHE A 60 19.91 -28.97 33.63
N THR A 61 20.30 -29.95 32.84
CA THR A 61 21.61 -30.03 32.19
C THR A 61 21.39 -30.46 30.76
N LEU A 62 21.84 -29.64 29.82
CA LEU A 62 21.64 -29.81 28.39
C LEU A 62 22.99 -29.83 27.67
N ASP A 63 23.35 -30.96 27.08
CA ASP A 63 24.59 -31.09 26.32
C ASP A 63 24.48 -30.39 24.96
N ARG A 64 25.45 -29.55 24.64
CA ARG A 64 25.55 -28.82 23.37
C ARG A 64 26.93 -28.98 22.74
N PRO A 65 27.08 -28.81 21.42
CA PRO A 65 28.41 -28.71 20.80
C PRO A 65 29.23 -27.56 21.40
N THR A 66 30.50 -27.82 21.71
CA THR A 66 31.40 -26.85 22.37
C THR A 66 31.62 -25.60 21.51
N ALA A 67 31.75 -25.78 20.18
CA ALA A 67 31.97 -24.71 19.22
C ALA A 67 30.70 -23.92 18.83
N LEU A 68 29.55 -24.20 19.47
CA LEU A 68 28.29 -23.53 19.15
C LEU A 68 28.28 -22.10 19.74
N ALA A 69 28.16 -21.09 18.86
CA ALA A 69 28.05 -19.68 19.23
C ALA A 69 27.10 -18.93 18.28
N GLY A 70 26.53 -17.82 18.75
CA GLY A 70 25.80 -16.85 17.93
C GLY A 70 26.73 -16.05 17.00
N ASP A 71 26.18 -15.35 16.02
CA ASP A 71 26.94 -14.59 15.02
C ASP A 71 27.08 -13.08 15.35
N HIS A 72 26.93 -12.72 16.63
CA HIS A 72 26.93 -11.34 17.16
C HIS A 72 25.79 -10.44 16.67
N HIS A 73 24.90 -10.93 15.80
CA HIS A 73 23.76 -10.17 15.32
C HIS A 73 22.51 -10.44 16.19
N PRO A 74 21.83 -9.41 16.72
CA PRO A 74 20.72 -9.60 17.66
C PRO A 74 19.52 -10.36 17.08
N GLN A 75 19.35 -10.35 15.75
CA GLN A 75 18.32 -11.14 15.05
C GLN A 75 18.77 -12.55 14.66
N ARG A 76 20.03 -12.93 14.92
CA ARG A 76 20.61 -14.23 14.59
C ARG A 76 21.29 -14.88 15.81
N ALA A 77 20.67 -14.68 16.97
CA ALA A 77 21.04 -15.34 18.21
C ALA A 77 20.60 -16.81 18.24
N LEU A 78 21.33 -17.65 18.98
CA LEU A 78 20.83 -18.95 19.43
C LEU A 78 19.72 -18.72 20.45
N ILE A 79 18.73 -19.60 20.48
CA ILE A 79 17.55 -19.42 21.32
C ILE A 79 17.30 -20.68 22.14
N LEU A 80 17.17 -20.52 23.46
CA LEU A 80 16.68 -21.54 24.37
C LEU A 80 15.22 -21.23 24.69
N TRP A 81 14.34 -22.14 24.28
CA TRP A 81 12.91 -22.09 24.56
C TRP A 81 12.59 -22.88 25.82
N GLY A 82 11.86 -22.26 26.75
CA GLY A 82 11.26 -22.93 27.91
C GLY A 82 9.76 -23.09 27.71
N VAL A 83 9.26 -24.33 27.69
CA VAL A 83 7.86 -24.63 27.41
C VAL A 83 7.28 -25.51 28.51
N LYS A 84 6.15 -25.11 29.09
CA LYS A 84 5.37 -25.92 30.03
C LYS A 84 3.89 -25.61 29.85
N PRO A 85 3.00 -26.61 29.71
CA PRO A 85 1.55 -26.38 29.72
C PRO A 85 1.12 -25.59 30.97
N GLY A 86 0.25 -24.60 30.78
CA GLY A 86 -0.22 -23.69 31.84
C GLY A 86 0.68 -22.47 32.10
N PHE A 87 1.79 -22.30 31.38
CA PHE A 87 2.68 -21.14 31.45
C PHE A 87 2.89 -20.51 30.08
N ARG A 88 3.33 -19.24 30.06
CA ARG A 88 3.86 -18.62 28.85
C ARG A 88 5.21 -19.21 28.47
N VAL A 89 5.48 -19.31 27.17
CA VAL A 89 6.79 -19.70 26.66
C VAL A 89 7.85 -18.69 27.07
N SER A 90 9.00 -19.18 27.50
CA SER A 90 10.16 -18.36 27.78
C SER A 90 11.12 -18.40 26.59
N VAL A 91 11.63 -17.23 26.20
CA VAL A 91 12.55 -17.08 25.06
C VAL A 91 13.85 -16.45 25.56
N THR A 92 14.87 -17.29 25.78
CA THR A 92 16.19 -16.82 26.20
C THR A 92 17.14 -16.81 25.01
N ARG A 93 17.73 -15.65 24.69
CA ARG A 93 18.59 -15.47 23.51
C ARG A 93 20.07 -15.38 23.89
N PHE A 94 20.91 -15.98 23.08
CA PHE A 94 22.36 -15.92 23.18
C PHE A 94 22.94 -15.38 21.86
N PRO A 95 23.09 -14.04 21.72
CA PRO A 95 23.60 -13.42 20.50
C PRO A 95 25.10 -13.68 20.28
N GLU A 96 25.83 -14.06 21.33
CA GLU A 96 27.28 -14.26 21.32
C GLU A 96 27.60 -15.71 21.73
N ALA A 97 28.64 -15.93 22.55
CA ALA A 97 28.93 -17.24 23.12
C ALA A 97 27.81 -17.69 24.07
N LEU A 98 27.50 -18.99 24.05
CA LEU A 98 26.67 -19.60 25.10
C LEU A 98 27.41 -19.60 26.43
N PRO A 99 26.70 -19.55 27.58
CA PRO A 99 27.29 -19.63 28.91
C PRO A 99 28.26 -20.81 29.06
N LYS A 100 29.28 -20.60 29.89
CA LYS A 100 30.26 -21.65 30.25
C LYS A 100 29.59 -22.71 31.13
N ALA A 101 30.22 -23.88 31.27
CA ALA A 101 29.68 -24.99 32.04
C ALA A 101 29.39 -24.64 33.52
N ASP A 102 30.16 -23.70 34.08
CA ASP A 102 30.08 -23.18 35.44
C ASP A 102 29.19 -21.92 35.59
N GLU A 103 28.53 -21.49 34.52
CA GLU A 103 27.68 -20.30 34.49
C GLU A 103 26.19 -20.69 34.31
N PRO A 104 25.46 -20.95 35.42
CA PRO A 104 24.10 -21.48 35.35
C PRO A 104 23.10 -20.44 34.84
N VAL A 105 22.21 -20.87 33.93
CA VAL A 105 21.14 -20.03 33.38
C VAL A 105 19.87 -20.15 34.19
N ARG A 106 19.22 -19.03 34.50
CA ARG A 106 17.91 -19.01 35.14
C ARG A 106 16.80 -18.73 34.13
N ILE A 107 15.88 -19.68 33.96
CA ILE A 107 14.73 -19.56 33.05
C ILE A 107 13.47 -19.30 33.88
N VAL A 108 12.77 -18.20 33.59
CA VAL A 108 11.52 -17.85 34.27
C VAL A 108 10.35 -18.12 33.33
N LEU A 109 9.40 -18.93 33.80
CA LEU A 109 8.12 -19.14 33.12
C LEU A 109 7.07 -18.19 33.71
N GLN A 110 6.49 -17.35 32.85
CA GLN A 110 5.49 -16.36 33.25
C GLN A 110 4.09 -16.99 33.37
N PRO A 111 3.14 -16.37 34.11
CA PRO A 111 1.75 -16.82 34.16
C PRO A 111 1.14 -16.95 32.74
N PRO A 112 0.11 -17.80 32.54
CA PRO A 112 -0.46 -18.05 31.22
C PRO A 112 -0.99 -16.76 30.58
N GLY A 113 -0.69 -16.57 29.30
CA GLY A 113 -1.01 -15.35 28.54
C GLY A 113 -2.42 -15.34 27.96
N LYS A 114 -3.02 -16.52 27.80
CA LYS A 114 -4.41 -16.74 27.36
C LYS A 114 -4.77 -15.96 26.09
N ALA A 115 -3.95 -16.05 25.05
CA ALA A 115 -4.30 -15.47 23.76
C ALA A 115 -5.50 -16.22 23.15
N GLU A 116 -6.60 -15.52 22.92
CA GLU A 116 -7.84 -16.11 22.39
C GLU A 116 -7.94 -15.92 20.87
N VAL A 117 -8.08 -17.02 20.13
CA VAL A 117 -8.20 -17.05 18.68
C VAL A 117 -9.47 -17.78 18.28
N ARG A 118 -10.38 -17.10 17.59
CA ARG A 118 -11.59 -17.70 17.01
C ARG A 118 -11.36 -18.02 15.54
N VAL A 119 -11.58 -19.27 15.16
CA VAL A 119 -11.43 -19.74 13.78
C VAL A 119 -12.81 -19.91 13.15
N GLU A 120 -12.98 -19.31 11.97
CA GLU A 120 -14.21 -19.37 11.18
C GLU A 120 -13.91 -19.98 9.80
N GLY A 121 -14.90 -20.65 9.21
CA GLY A 121 -14.84 -21.20 7.88
C GLY A 121 -15.08 -20.14 6.80
N PRO A 122 -15.00 -20.54 5.52
CA PRO A 122 -15.23 -19.63 4.39
C PRO A 122 -16.64 -19.02 4.34
N ASP A 123 -17.59 -19.63 5.04
CA ASP A 123 -18.98 -19.21 5.22
C ASP A 123 -19.19 -18.31 6.45
N GLY A 124 -18.13 -18.02 7.21
CA GLY A 124 -18.16 -17.23 8.44
C GLY A 124 -18.67 -18.00 9.66
N GLN A 125 -18.90 -19.32 9.56
CA GLN A 125 -19.32 -20.14 10.70
C GLN A 125 -18.10 -20.60 11.51
N PRO A 126 -18.22 -20.74 12.85
CA PRO A 126 -17.13 -21.21 13.68
C PRO A 126 -16.71 -22.64 13.31
N LEU A 127 -15.40 -22.90 13.23
CA LEU A 127 -14.86 -24.23 12.94
C LEU A 127 -14.37 -24.92 14.21
N SER A 128 -14.99 -26.05 14.53
CA SER A 128 -14.58 -26.91 15.65
C SER A 128 -13.57 -27.98 15.24
N GLY A 129 -12.69 -28.38 16.15
CA GLY A 129 -11.74 -29.47 15.93
C GLY A 129 -10.54 -29.09 15.06
N VAL A 130 -10.31 -27.81 14.83
CA VAL A 130 -9.19 -27.29 14.04
C VAL A 130 -8.03 -26.94 14.97
N ARG A 131 -6.80 -27.27 14.60
CA ARG A 131 -5.62 -26.96 15.43
C ARG A 131 -5.11 -25.56 15.14
N VAL A 132 -4.80 -24.80 16.18
CA VAL A 132 -4.23 -23.45 16.12
C VAL A 132 -2.85 -23.51 16.79
N LEU A 133 -1.82 -23.06 16.05
CA LEU A 133 -0.42 -23.12 16.44
C LEU A 133 0.17 -21.71 16.41
N PRO A 134 0.85 -21.25 17.47
CA PRO A 134 1.67 -20.04 17.39
C PRO A 134 2.80 -20.22 16.38
N GLU A 135 2.96 -19.29 15.44
CA GLU A 135 4.10 -19.35 14.49
C GLU A 135 5.10 -18.21 14.66
N ARG A 136 4.66 -17.01 15.04
CA ARG A 136 5.60 -15.89 15.25
C ARG A 136 5.21 -15.03 16.43
N LEU A 137 6.22 -14.63 17.17
CA LEU A 137 6.12 -13.66 18.25
C LEU A 137 6.52 -12.27 17.75
N ARG A 138 5.83 -11.22 18.21
CA ARG A 138 6.10 -9.81 17.86
C ARG A 138 7.48 -9.36 18.32
N SER A 139 8.02 -9.94 19.39
CA SER A 139 9.37 -9.65 19.84
C SER A 139 10.40 -10.05 18.76
N HIS A 140 10.95 -9.04 18.08
CA HIS A 140 11.95 -9.19 17.00
C HIS A 140 11.52 -10.13 15.86
N PHE A 141 10.21 -10.31 15.61
CA PHE A 141 9.69 -11.22 14.58
C PHE A 141 10.24 -12.66 14.70
N THR A 142 10.26 -13.20 15.91
CA THR A 142 10.87 -14.52 16.18
C THR A 142 9.94 -15.65 15.76
N VAL A 143 10.44 -16.52 14.88
CA VAL A 143 9.75 -17.74 14.44
C VAL A 143 9.73 -18.75 15.58
N VAL A 144 8.56 -19.29 15.87
CA VAL A 144 8.35 -20.39 16.82
C VAL A 144 8.75 -21.70 16.14
N PRO A 145 9.70 -22.47 16.67
CA PRO A 145 10.08 -23.77 16.08
C PRO A 145 8.91 -24.75 16.06
N ASP A 146 8.81 -25.61 15.04
CA ASP A 146 7.70 -26.57 14.88
C ASP A 146 7.43 -27.38 16.16
N VAL A 147 8.47 -27.86 16.85
CA VAL A 147 8.32 -28.63 18.09
C VAL A 147 7.72 -27.79 19.22
N VAL A 148 8.07 -26.50 19.32
CA VAL A 148 7.45 -25.58 20.30
C VAL A 148 6.00 -25.29 19.90
N ALA A 149 5.74 -25.03 18.63
CA ALA A 149 4.40 -24.77 18.10
C ALA A 149 3.46 -25.96 18.34
N GLU A 150 3.95 -27.19 18.16
CA GLU A 150 3.22 -28.43 18.44
C GLU A 150 2.92 -28.60 19.94
N LEU A 151 3.92 -28.39 20.81
CA LEU A 151 3.76 -28.44 22.27
C LEU A 151 2.81 -27.35 22.83
N THR A 152 2.62 -26.27 22.09
CA THR A 152 1.78 -25.11 22.48
C THR A 152 0.50 -25.00 21.66
N SER A 153 0.23 -25.98 20.79
CA SER A 153 -0.95 -26.00 19.94
C SER A 153 -2.23 -26.22 20.74
N VAL A 154 -3.33 -25.63 20.26
CA VAL A 154 -4.65 -25.75 20.89
C VAL A 154 -5.66 -26.12 19.82
N THR A 155 -6.66 -26.93 20.17
CA THR A 155 -7.75 -27.28 19.26
C THR A 155 -8.98 -26.44 19.56
N THR A 156 -9.66 -25.96 18.52
CA THR A 156 -10.85 -25.12 18.68
C THR A 156 -12.04 -25.88 19.26
N GLY A 157 -12.77 -25.22 20.17
CA GLY A 157 -14.04 -25.70 20.72
C GLY A 157 -15.20 -25.63 19.72
N PRO A 158 -16.44 -25.99 20.13
CA PRO A 158 -17.64 -25.92 19.27
C PRO A 158 -17.97 -24.50 18.77
N ASP A 159 -17.53 -23.47 19.49
CA ASP A 159 -17.67 -22.05 19.16
C ASP A 159 -16.53 -21.51 18.28
N GLY A 160 -15.62 -22.39 17.84
CA GLY A 160 -14.45 -22.05 17.05
C GLY A 160 -13.33 -21.40 17.85
N LEU A 161 -13.43 -21.30 19.19
CA LEU A 161 -12.46 -20.62 20.03
C LEU A 161 -11.31 -21.54 20.45
N ALA A 162 -10.08 -21.06 20.33
CA ALA A 162 -8.86 -21.64 20.86
C ALA A 162 -8.19 -20.65 21.83
N VAL A 163 -7.91 -21.09 23.06
CA VAL A 163 -7.24 -20.28 24.08
C VAL A 163 -5.81 -20.79 24.27
N ILE A 164 -4.83 -19.98 23.88
CA ILE A 164 -3.42 -20.36 23.89
C ILE A 164 -2.75 -19.78 25.13
N ASP A 165 -2.54 -20.63 26.15
CA ASP A 165 -1.87 -20.22 27.40
C ASP A 165 -0.41 -19.77 27.20
N ALA A 166 0.24 -20.35 26.19
CA ALA A 166 1.66 -20.20 25.90
C ALA A 166 2.08 -18.76 25.53
N VAL A 167 1.15 -17.90 25.11
CA VAL A 167 1.46 -16.55 24.59
C VAL A 167 0.35 -15.57 24.99
N SER A 168 0.69 -14.30 25.18
CA SER A 168 -0.31 -13.25 25.40
C SER A 168 -0.72 -12.57 24.08
N PRO A 169 -1.90 -11.91 24.02
CA PRO A 169 -2.38 -11.21 22.81
C PRO A 169 -1.39 -10.19 22.23
N ASP A 170 -0.65 -9.48 23.08
CA ASP A 170 0.37 -8.49 22.71
C ASP A 170 1.67 -9.11 22.20
N GLU A 171 1.93 -10.38 22.49
CA GLU A 171 3.12 -11.10 22.03
C GLU A 171 2.91 -11.85 20.72
N LEU A 172 1.69 -12.32 20.46
CA LEU A 172 1.40 -13.17 19.31
C LEU A 172 1.26 -12.31 18.04
N ALA A 173 2.15 -12.55 17.09
CA ALA A 173 2.07 -11.94 15.77
C ALA A 173 1.21 -12.80 14.85
N TYR A 174 1.54 -14.09 14.74
CA TYR A 174 1.16 -14.98 13.64
C TYR A 174 0.74 -16.35 14.20
N VAL A 175 -0.28 -16.97 13.61
CA VAL A 175 -0.70 -18.35 13.93
C VAL A 175 -0.96 -19.15 12.67
N ASP A 176 -0.62 -20.43 12.71
CA ASP A 176 -1.09 -21.41 11.75
C ASP A 176 -2.34 -22.13 12.26
N VAL A 177 -3.28 -22.33 11.35
CA VAL A 177 -4.55 -22.99 11.55
C VAL A 177 -4.56 -24.20 10.63
N HIS A 178 -4.47 -25.39 11.22
CA HIS A 178 -4.39 -26.65 10.49
C HIS A 178 -5.78 -27.28 10.41
N SER A 179 -6.39 -27.22 9.22
CA SER A 179 -7.65 -27.89 8.89
C SER A 179 -7.40 -29.03 7.91
N ARG A 180 -8.12 -30.16 8.11
CA ARG A 180 -8.06 -31.29 7.18
C ARG A 180 -8.63 -30.94 5.80
N GLU A 181 -9.70 -30.16 5.77
CA GLU A 181 -10.44 -29.82 4.54
C GLU A 181 -9.93 -28.53 3.89
N LEU A 182 -9.50 -27.56 4.71
CA LEU A 182 -9.11 -26.23 4.25
C LEU A 182 -7.59 -26.02 4.22
N GLY A 183 -6.82 -27.06 4.56
CA GLY A 183 -5.37 -27.01 4.62
C GLY A 183 -4.83 -26.17 5.77
N ILE A 184 -3.56 -25.81 5.67
CA ILE A 184 -2.86 -24.94 6.62
C ILE A 184 -3.06 -23.49 6.17
N GLN A 185 -3.64 -22.65 7.02
CA GLN A 185 -3.95 -21.24 6.77
C GLN A 185 -3.72 -20.38 8.04
N GLY A 186 -3.91 -19.06 7.96
CA GLY A 186 -3.77 -18.15 9.11
C GLY A 186 -2.44 -17.38 9.11
N ARG A 187 -2.42 -16.21 9.79
CA ARG A 187 -1.48 -15.06 9.79
C ARG A 187 -1.90 -13.87 8.89
N PRO A 188 -1.45 -12.64 9.14
CA PRO A 188 -1.11 -12.12 10.46
C PRO A 188 -2.36 -12.12 11.36
N ILE A 189 -2.17 -12.07 12.68
CA ILE A 189 -3.28 -11.95 13.62
C ILE A 189 -3.33 -10.53 14.20
N VAL A 190 -4.55 -10.00 14.33
CA VAL A 190 -4.80 -8.68 14.92
C VAL A 190 -5.79 -8.85 16.07
N PHE A 191 -5.32 -8.58 17.28
CA PHE A 191 -6.17 -8.54 18.45
C PHE A 191 -6.89 -7.19 18.54
N LYS A 192 -8.21 -7.24 18.77
CA LYS A 192 -9.00 -6.07 19.15
C LYS A 192 -9.20 -6.11 20.66
N LEU A 193 -9.21 -4.93 21.29
CA LEU A 193 -9.31 -4.85 22.74
C LEU A 193 -10.53 -5.62 23.28
N GLY A 194 -10.28 -6.52 24.22
CA GLY A 194 -11.32 -7.31 24.92
C GLY A 194 -12.05 -8.33 24.04
N LYS A 195 -11.52 -8.68 22.86
CA LYS A 195 -12.10 -9.69 21.97
C LYS A 195 -11.06 -10.71 21.52
N PRO A 196 -11.46 -11.96 21.27
CA PRO A 196 -10.60 -12.92 20.59
C PRO A 196 -10.24 -12.39 19.21
N ALA A 197 -9.04 -12.70 18.75
CA ALA A 197 -8.70 -12.44 17.37
C ALA A 197 -9.43 -13.44 16.46
N VAL A 198 -10.07 -12.95 15.41
CA VAL A 198 -10.85 -13.78 14.49
C VAL A 198 -10.03 -14.08 13.25
N ILE A 199 -9.97 -15.35 12.87
CA ILE A 199 -9.34 -15.83 11.63
C ILE A 199 -10.40 -16.55 10.81
N THR A 200 -10.76 -15.95 9.69
CA THR A 200 -11.66 -16.57 8.71
C THR A 200 -10.82 -17.30 7.66
N LEU A 201 -10.95 -18.63 7.62
CA LEU A 201 -10.29 -19.46 6.62
C LEU A 201 -10.93 -19.23 5.24
N ARG A 202 -10.10 -19.18 4.21
CA ARG A 202 -10.54 -19.05 2.82
C ARG A 202 -10.92 -20.41 2.24
N PRO A 203 -11.71 -20.44 1.16
CA PRO A 203 -11.89 -21.67 0.41
C PRO A 203 -10.53 -22.22 -0.03
N ALA A 204 -10.42 -23.54 -0.08
CA ALA A 204 -9.20 -24.23 -0.47
C ALA A 204 -9.49 -25.21 -1.60
N SER A 205 -8.53 -25.36 -2.51
CA SER A 205 -8.63 -26.31 -3.60
C SER A 205 -7.29 -27.00 -3.80
N SER A 206 -7.33 -28.23 -4.31
CA SER A 206 -6.11 -28.96 -4.67
C SER A 206 -5.51 -28.38 -5.94
N TRP A 207 -4.19 -28.39 -6.05
CA TRP A 207 -3.50 -27.92 -7.25
C TRP A 207 -2.52 -28.97 -7.74
N LYS A 208 -2.57 -29.29 -9.04
CA LYS A 208 -1.77 -30.34 -9.67
C LYS A 208 -0.68 -29.72 -10.54
N GLY A 209 0.57 -30.07 -10.26
CA GLY A 209 1.72 -29.66 -11.06
C GLY A 209 2.44 -30.86 -11.64
N ARG A 210 3.15 -30.64 -12.75
CA ARG A 210 4.08 -31.61 -13.32
C ARG A 210 5.37 -30.92 -13.72
N LEU A 211 6.49 -31.38 -13.19
CA LEU A 211 7.81 -31.02 -13.72
C LEU A 211 8.06 -31.83 -14.99
N SER A 212 8.04 -31.17 -16.15
CA SER A 212 8.30 -31.84 -17.44
C SER A 212 9.77 -31.75 -17.80
N ALA A 213 10.37 -32.91 -18.06
CA ALA A 213 11.76 -33.02 -18.48
C ALA A 213 11.89 -33.92 -19.69
N VAL A 214 12.88 -33.64 -20.54
CA VAL A 214 13.26 -34.55 -21.63
C VAL A 214 13.71 -35.91 -21.09
N ASP A 215 14.35 -35.91 -19.91
CA ASP A 215 14.73 -37.10 -19.16
C ASP A 215 14.02 -37.09 -17.81
N LEU A 216 13.01 -37.95 -17.65
CA LEU A 216 12.11 -37.98 -16.49
C LEU A 216 12.83 -38.29 -15.17
N LYS A 217 14.02 -38.91 -15.22
CA LYS A 217 14.82 -39.13 -14.00
C LYS A 217 15.20 -37.81 -13.31
N ASN A 218 15.24 -36.71 -14.06
CA ASN A 218 15.53 -35.36 -13.53
C ASN A 218 14.31 -34.69 -12.90
N ALA A 219 13.10 -35.27 -13.01
CA ALA A 219 11.87 -34.70 -12.45
C ALA A 219 11.43 -35.38 -11.14
N ARG A 220 12.03 -36.53 -10.79
CA ARG A 220 11.72 -37.33 -9.60
C ARG A 220 12.26 -36.71 -8.31
N GLY A 221 11.48 -36.77 -7.22
CA GLY A 221 11.96 -36.51 -5.86
C GLY A 221 12.25 -35.04 -5.53
N TRP A 222 11.77 -34.10 -6.34
CA TRP A 222 11.86 -32.67 -6.03
C TRP A 222 11.01 -32.36 -4.81
N ARG A 223 11.57 -31.58 -3.88
CA ARG A 223 10.82 -31.03 -2.76
C ARG A 223 10.06 -29.81 -3.24
N VAL A 224 8.75 -29.83 -3.05
CA VAL A 224 7.85 -28.74 -3.40
C VAL A 224 7.35 -28.09 -2.12
N GLN A 225 7.55 -26.78 -2.00
CA GLN A 225 6.92 -25.94 -0.98
C GLN A 225 6.06 -24.88 -1.68
N ALA A 226 4.85 -24.67 -1.19
CA ALA A 226 3.84 -23.84 -1.85
C ALA A 226 3.18 -22.88 -0.85
N TRP A 227 2.92 -21.64 -1.29
CA TRP A 227 2.11 -20.66 -0.54
C TRP A 227 1.35 -19.70 -1.48
N THR A 228 0.28 -19.03 -1.03
CA THR A 228 -0.81 -18.57 -1.98
C THR A 228 -1.29 -17.10 -1.93
N ARG A 229 -0.49 -16.04 -1.88
CA ARG A 229 -0.87 -14.61 -1.59
C ARG A 229 -2.18 -13.98 -2.17
N VAL A 230 -2.78 -13.03 -1.43
CA VAL A 230 -3.91 -12.15 -1.82
C VAL A 230 -3.45 -10.68 -1.68
N GLY A 231 -3.77 -9.78 -2.63
CA GLY A 231 -3.17 -8.42 -2.77
C GLY A 231 -3.35 -7.47 -1.57
N GLY A 232 -2.71 -6.29 -1.41
CA GLY A 232 -1.78 -5.50 -2.21
C GLY A 232 -1.20 -4.29 -1.43
N ALA A 233 -0.20 -3.63 -2.04
CA ALA A 233 0.75 -2.61 -1.54
C ALA A 233 2.12 -3.16 -1.09
N PRO A 234 3.26 -2.56 -1.49
CA PRO A 234 4.62 -3.02 -1.10
C PRO A 234 4.91 -2.96 0.41
N ASN A 235 4.03 -2.31 1.19
CA ASN A 235 4.26 -1.96 2.59
C ASN A 235 3.21 -2.53 3.56
N THR A 236 2.27 -3.36 3.09
CA THR A 236 1.37 -4.14 3.96
C THR A 236 1.93 -5.55 4.08
N GLU A 237 2.09 -6.04 5.31
CA GLU A 237 2.45 -7.45 5.52
C GLU A 237 1.36 -8.33 4.86
N PRO A 238 1.72 -9.29 4.00
CA PRO A 238 0.74 -10.05 3.23
C PRO A 238 -0.19 -10.82 4.17
N GLU A 239 -1.50 -10.61 4.05
CA GLU A 239 -2.54 -11.40 4.72
C GLU A 239 -2.47 -12.85 4.21
N THR A 240 -2.44 -13.84 5.11
CA THR A 240 -2.03 -15.22 4.78
C THR A 240 -3.01 -15.93 3.87
N THR A 241 -2.45 -16.94 3.22
CA THR A 241 -3.03 -17.52 2.04
C THR A 241 -2.96 -19.02 1.92
N GLY A 242 -2.08 -19.71 2.64
CA GLY A 242 -2.07 -21.16 2.71
C GLY A 242 -0.68 -21.72 2.48
N TYR A 243 -0.39 -22.89 3.04
CA TYR A 243 0.92 -23.53 2.94
C TYR A 243 0.80 -25.04 2.72
N VAL A 244 1.56 -25.57 1.77
CA VAL A 244 1.65 -27.01 1.52
C VAL A 244 3.08 -27.41 1.20
N ARG A 245 3.48 -28.60 1.66
CA ARG A 245 4.72 -29.26 1.26
C ARG A 245 4.42 -30.63 0.69
N THR A 246 5.07 -30.97 -0.42
CA THR A 246 4.97 -32.29 -1.05
C THR A 246 6.28 -32.63 -1.78
N THR A 247 6.30 -33.77 -2.45
CA THR A 247 7.42 -34.20 -3.32
C THR A 247 6.89 -34.68 -4.66
N THR A 248 7.71 -34.59 -5.70
CA THR A 248 7.34 -35.13 -7.02
C THR A 248 7.49 -36.64 -7.08
N ASP A 249 6.57 -37.29 -7.80
CA ASP A 249 6.61 -38.72 -8.12
C ASP A 249 7.62 -39.04 -9.24
N ASP A 250 7.65 -40.31 -9.66
CA ASP A 250 8.59 -40.83 -10.67
C ASP A 250 8.35 -40.23 -12.07
N GLU A 251 7.16 -39.66 -12.34
CA GLU A 251 6.80 -38.96 -13.57
C GLU A 251 6.88 -37.42 -13.43
N GLY A 252 7.41 -36.93 -12.31
CA GLY A 252 7.54 -35.51 -12.02
C GLY A 252 6.24 -34.81 -11.58
N ARG A 253 5.16 -35.56 -11.35
CA ARG A 253 3.87 -35.02 -10.92
C ARG A 253 3.86 -34.81 -9.42
N PHE A 254 3.11 -33.82 -8.99
CA PHE A 254 2.85 -33.58 -7.58
C PHE A 254 1.46 -32.98 -7.39
N VAL A 255 0.86 -33.33 -6.25
CA VAL A 255 -0.44 -32.80 -5.85
C VAL A 255 -0.23 -31.99 -4.58
N LEU A 256 -0.58 -30.71 -4.65
CA LEU A 256 -0.76 -29.91 -3.45
C LEU A 256 -2.11 -30.31 -2.84
N ALA A 257 -2.08 -30.75 -1.58
CA ALA A 257 -3.28 -30.88 -0.75
C ALA A 257 -4.07 -29.55 -0.73
N PRO A 258 -5.35 -29.51 -0.31
CA PRO A 258 -6.13 -28.29 -0.32
C PRO A 258 -5.36 -27.10 0.25
N ILE A 259 -5.14 -26.09 -0.58
CA ILE A 259 -4.44 -24.85 -0.25
C ILE A 259 -5.36 -23.69 -0.63
N ALA A 260 -5.35 -22.61 0.15
CA ALA A 260 -6.35 -21.57 -0.03
C ALA A 260 -6.23 -20.86 -1.39
N VAL A 261 -7.38 -20.50 -1.96
CA VAL A 261 -7.45 -19.82 -3.27
C VAL A 261 -6.76 -18.46 -3.24
N GLY A 262 -5.83 -18.27 -4.19
CA GLY A 262 -4.97 -17.08 -4.28
C GLY A 262 -3.81 -17.24 -5.25
N SER A 263 -2.88 -16.27 -5.27
CA SER A 263 -1.68 -16.30 -6.11
C SER A 263 -0.66 -17.28 -5.55
N LEU A 264 -0.50 -18.41 -6.23
CA LEU A 264 0.42 -19.47 -5.86
C LEU A 264 1.87 -19.07 -6.14
N GLN A 265 2.73 -19.39 -5.17
CA GLN A 265 4.17 -19.30 -5.20
C GLN A 265 4.72 -20.69 -4.90
N LEU A 266 5.71 -21.12 -5.66
CA LEU A 266 6.36 -22.42 -5.51
C LEU A 266 7.85 -22.22 -5.25
N ASP A 267 8.36 -22.87 -4.20
CA ASP A 267 9.78 -23.14 -4.01
C ASP A 267 10.03 -24.62 -4.34
N LEU A 268 10.81 -24.85 -5.40
CA LEU A 268 11.08 -26.15 -5.98
C LEU A 268 12.56 -26.47 -5.78
N LYS A 269 12.88 -27.43 -4.92
CA LYS A 269 14.25 -27.83 -4.60
C LYS A 269 14.54 -29.23 -5.13
N PRO A 270 15.59 -29.40 -5.96
CA PRO A 270 15.95 -30.71 -6.49
C PRO A 270 16.48 -31.64 -5.38
N PRO A 271 16.38 -32.97 -5.55
CA PRO A 271 16.95 -33.95 -4.60
C PRO A 271 18.48 -33.98 -4.56
N GLY A 272 19.15 -33.19 -5.41
CA GLY A 272 20.60 -33.06 -5.52
C GLY A 272 20.98 -32.15 -6.69
N ASP A 273 22.23 -32.21 -7.12
CA ASP A 273 22.70 -31.47 -8.29
C ASP A 273 22.21 -32.14 -9.58
N LEU A 274 21.27 -31.50 -10.27
CA LEU A 274 20.70 -31.98 -11.52
C LEU A 274 21.11 -31.08 -12.70
N PRO A 275 21.28 -31.62 -13.92
CA PRO A 275 21.68 -30.85 -15.10
C PRO A 275 20.51 -30.05 -15.72
N VAL A 276 19.55 -29.61 -14.90
CA VAL A 276 18.33 -28.91 -15.31
C VAL A 276 17.98 -27.82 -14.32
N VAL A 277 17.28 -26.79 -14.80
CA VAL A 277 16.74 -25.70 -14.00
C VAL A 277 15.25 -25.54 -14.29
N VAL A 278 14.50 -25.11 -13.27
CA VAL A 278 13.06 -24.91 -13.38
C VAL A 278 12.75 -23.63 -14.15
N ASP A 279 11.93 -23.72 -15.20
CA ASP A 279 11.34 -22.57 -15.88
C ASP A 279 9.94 -22.28 -15.31
N LEU A 280 9.92 -21.58 -14.16
CA LEU A 280 8.68 -21.31 -13.44
C LEU A 280 7.90 -20.14 -14.10
N PRO A 281 6.61 -20.31 -14.41
CA PRO A 281 5.76 -19.22 -14.88
C PRO A 281 5.66 -18.07 -13.86
N ARG A 282 5.50 -16.83 -14.36
CA ARG A 282 5.44 -15.63 -13.52
C ARG A 282 4.25 -15.60 -12.56
N SER A 283 3.11 -16.15 -12.99
CA SER A 283 1.85 -16.10 -12.25
C SER A 283 1.23 -17.49 -12.20
N LEU A 284 1.18 -18.07 -11.00
CA LEU A 284 0.40 -19.26 -10.71
C LEU A 284 -0.77 -18.86 -9.80
N ILE A 285 -1.92 -19.49 -9.98
CA ILE A 285 -3.15 -19.17 -9.24
C ILE A 285 -3.86 -20.48 -8.87
N VAL A 286 -4.35 -20.56 -7.63
CA VAL A 286 -5.28 -21.60 -7.18
C VAL A 286 -6.71 -21.07 -7.33
N ARG A 287 -7.57 -21.79 -8.05
CA ARG A 287 -8.99 -21.46 -8.29
C ARG A 287 -9.85 -22.69 -8.03
N GLU A 288 -11.06 -22.49 -7.48
CA GLU A 288 -12.07 -23.55 -7.38
C GLU A 288 -12.54 -23.99 -8.78
N GLY A 289 -12.86 -25.28 -8.94
CA GLY A 289 -13.38 -25.85 -10.20
C GLY A 289 -12.33 -26.06 -11.28
N ARG A 290 -11.03 -25.99 -10.93
CA ARG A 290 -9.90 -26.30 -11.83
C ARG A 290 -8.96 -27.37 -11.26
N GLU A 291 -9.46 -28.22 -10.37
CA GLU A 291 -8.71 -29.27 -9.67
C GLU A 291 -8.08 -30.29 -10.62
N ASP A 292 -8.62 -30.44 -11.83
CA ASP A 292 -8.15 -31.40 -12.84
C ASP A 292 -7.13 -30.83 -13.82
N LEU A 293 -6.88 -29.52 -13.78
CA LEU A 293 -5.87 -28.90 -14.63
C LEU A 293 -4.48 -29.20 -14.07
N VAL A 294 -3.72 -30.02 -14.78
CA VAL A 294 -2.29 -30.25 -14.50
C VAL A 294 -1.49 -29.14 -15.17
N VAL A 295 -0.79 -28.33 -14.38
CA VAL A 295 0.10 -27.29 -14.90
C VAL A 295 1.47 -27.89 -15.15
N ASP A 296 1.89 -27.85 -16.42
CA ASP A 296 3.20 -28.32 -16.85
C ASP A 296 4.27 -27.24 -16.61
N ILE A 297 5.31 -27.58 -15.85
CA ILE A 297 6.43 -26.72 -15.48
C ILE A 297 7.69 -27.29 -16.11
N PRO A 298 8.23 -26.66 -17.19
CA PRO A 298 9.37 -27.19 -17.90
C PRO A 298 10.67 -27.15 -17.07
N LEU A 299 11.38 -28.27 -17.05
CA LEU A 299 12.78 -28.36 -16.67
C LEU A 299 13.63 -28.20 -17.92
N LYS A 300 14.39 -27.10 -17.99
CA LYS A 300 15.23 -26.76 -19.13
C LYS A 300 16.70 -27.00 -18.82
N LYS A 301 17.48 -27.26 -19.86
CA LYS A 301 18.94 -27.25 -19.75
C LYS A 301 19.39 -25.82 -19.44
N PRO A 302 20.21 -25.61 -18.40
CA PRO A 302 20.72 -24.29 -18.10
C PRO A 302 21.80 -23.88 -19.11
N VAL A 303 22.03 -22.58 -19.16
CA VAL A 303 23.21 -21.93 -19.74
C VAL A 303 24.15 -21.65 -18.57
N THR A 304 25.40 -22.09 -18.72
CA THR A 304 26.41 -21.87 -17.69
C THR A 304 26.95 -20.45 -17.81
N VAL A 305 26.73 -19.62 -16.79
CA VAL A 305 27.32 -18.27 -16.70
C VAL A 305 28.41 -18.33 -15.66
N THR A 306 29.65 -18.13 -16.07
CA THR A 306 30.81 -18.20 -15.20
C THR A 306 31.54 -16.86 -15.16
N GLY A 307 32.16 -16.54 -14.03
CA GLY A 307 33.08 -15.43 -13.93
C GLY A 307 34.17 -15.72 -12.91
N LEU A 308 35.14 -14.81 -12.84
CA LEU A 308 36.26 -14.89 -11.93
C LEU A 308 36.27 -13.68 -11.00
N PHE A 309 36.72 -13.90 -9.78
CA PHE A 309 36.99 -12.88 -8.78
C PHE A 309 38.46 -12.97 -8.38
N LEU A 310 39.24 -11.96 -8.75
CA LEU A 310 40.68 -11.92 -8.53
C LEU A 310 41.07 -10.73 -7.65
N GLU A 311 42.16 -10.87 -6.92
CA GLU A 311 42.79 -9.79 -6.18
C GLU A 311 43.52 -8.87 -7.17
N ARG A 312 43.18 -7.57 -7.16
CA ARG A 312 43.78 -6.57 -8.03
C ARG A 312 45.27 -6.42 -7.70
N GLY A 313 46.10 -6.43 -8.75
CA GLY A 313 47.56 -6.27 -8.65
C GLY A 313 48.31 -7.59 -8.56
N THR A 314 47.85 -8.56 -7.76
CA THR A 314 48.51 -9.88 -7.64
C THR A 314 47.90 -10.94 -8.55
N GLY A 315 46.63 -10.78 -8.96
CA GLY A 315 45.90 -11.75 -9.77
C GLY A 315 45.51 -13.03 -9.03
N LYS A 316 45.69 -13.09 -7.70
CA LYS A 316 45.33 -14.26 -6.90
C LYS A 316 43.81 -14.47 -6.87
N PRO A 317 43.32 -15.72 -6.85
CA PRO A 317 41.89 -16.00 -6.74
C PRO A 317 41.33 -15.62 -5.36
N VAL A 318 40.09 -15.11 -5.33
CA VAL A 318 39.40 -14.71 -4.09
C VAL A 318 38.22 -15.67 -3.81
N PRO A 319 38.39 -16.66 -2.92
CA PRO A 319 37.34 -17.62 -2.58
C PRO A 319 36.28 -17.05 -1.63
N GLY A 320 35.09 -17.64 -1.64
CA GLY A 320 34.03 -17.37 -0.66
C GLY A 320 33.19 -16.10 -0.90
N VAL A 321 33.43 -15.35 -1.98
CA VAL A 321 32.65 -14.17 -2.36
C VAL A 321 31.26 -14.61 -2.80
N SER A 322 30.22 -14.06 -2.16
CA SER A 322 28.83 -14.32 -2.57
C SER A 322 28.44 -13.38 -3.71
N VAL A 323 27.92 -13.92 -4.80
CA VAL A 323 27.55 -13.20 -6.04
C VAL A 323 26.08 -13.46 -6.37
N THR A 324 25.34 -12.41 -6.76
CA THR A 324 23.93 -12.50 -7.12
C THR A 324 23.71 -12.30 -8.62
N LEU A 325 22.85 -13.11 -9.23
CA LEU A 325 22.30 -12.92 -10.58
C LEU A 325 20.78 -12.69 -10.45
N ILE A 326 20.24 -11.67 -11.12
CA ILE A 326 18.83 -11.28 -11.08
C ILE A 326 18.26 -11.28 -12.51
N TYR A 327 17.09 -11.88 -12.72
CA TYR A 327 16.40 -11.79 -14.02
C TYR A 327 15.71 -10.42 -14.18
N ILE A 328 15.86 -9.80 -15.35
CA ILE A 328 15.25 -8.50 -15.68
C ILE A 328 14.25 -8.70 -16.83
N GLY A 329 13.00 -8.27 -16.70
CA GLY A 329 12.00 -8.28 -17.79
C GLY A 329 10.61 -8.80 -17.41
N ALA A 330 9.66 -8.72 -18.35
CA ALA A 330 8.23 -8.94 -18.09
C ALA A 330 7.82 -10.42 -17.90
N ASN A 331 8.69 -11.39 -18.23
CA ASN A 331 8.27 -12.79 -18.33
C ASN A 331 8.70 -13.67 -17.14
N ARG A 332 9.61 -13.21 -16.26
CA ARG A 332 10.12 -14.00 -15.11
C ARG A 332 10.52 -13.12 -13.92
N ASN A 333 10.41 -13.66 -12.71
CA ASN A 333 10.94 -13.09 -11.47
C ASN A 333 11.89 -14.12 -10.80
N GLY A 334 12.98 -13.68 -10.17
CA GLY A 334 13.87 -14.54 -9.37
C GLY A 334 15.32 -14.06 -9.31
N SER A 335 16.09 -14.60 -8.38
CA SER A 335 17.54 -14.41 -8.29
C SER A 335 18.28 -15.70 -7.95
N LEU A 336 19.50 -15.83 -8.44
CA LEU A 336 20.43 -16.90 -8.12
C LEU A 336 21.56 -16.34 -7.26
N ASN A 337 22.00 -17.09 -6.26
CA ASN A 337 23.12 -16.72 -5.39
C ASN A 337 24.14 -17.85 -5.35
N VAL A 338 25.41 -17.54 -5.63
CA VAL A 338 26.51 -18.53 -5.61
C VAL A 338 27.71 -17.94 -4.88
N LYS A 339 28.65 -18.80 -4.46
CA LYS A 339 29.94 -18.38 -3.91
C LYS A 339 31.08 -18.69 -4.86
N THR A 340 32.15 -17.90 -4.81
CA THR A 340 33.39 -18.23 -5.51
C THR A 340 34.10 -19.43 -4.87
N ASP A 341 34.65 -20.31 -5.70
CA ASP A 341 35.46 -21.45 -5.29
C ASP A 341 36.90 -21.05 -4.92
N GLU A 342 37.76 -22.03 -4.59
CA GLU A 342 39.19 -21.83 -4.28
C GLU A 342 39.99 -21.16 -5.41
N LYS A 343 39.50 -21.24 -6.65
CA LYS A 343 40.08 -20.59 -7.84
C LYS A 343 39.41 -19.24 -8.13
N GLY A 344 38.60 -18.71 -7.21
CA GLY A 344 37.90 -17.45 -7.36
C GLY A 344 36.79 -17.50 -8.42
N ARG A 345 36.45 -18.70 -8.92
CA ARG A 345 35.44 -18.88 -9.97
C ARG A 345 34.06 -18.99 -9.34
N TYR A 346 33.11 -18.27 -9.92
CA TYR A 346 31.69 -18.43 -9.61
C TYR A 346 30.94 -18.89 -10.85
N THR A 347 29.96 -19.77 -10.66
CA THR A 347 29.21 -20.35 -11.77
C THR A 347 27.72 -20.41 -11.46
N PHE A 348 26.93 -19.74 -12.29
CA PHE A 348 25.48 -19.81 -12.29
C PHE A 348 24.98 -20.79 -13.36
N GLN A 349 23.91 -21.51 -13.03
CA GLN A 349 23.10 -22.23 -14.00
C GLN A 349 21.86 -21.37 -14.29
N SER A 350 21.91 -20.59 -15.37
CA SER A 350 20.89 -19.60 -15.72
C SER A 350 20.01 -20.07 -16.88
N LEU A 351 18.77 -19.58 -16.92
CA LEU A 351 17.94 -19.68 -18.12
C LEU A 351 18.26 -18.54 -19.11
N PRO A 352 17.93 -18.70 -20.40
CA PRO A 352 17.99 -17.62 -21.39
C PRO A 352 17.11 -16.43 -21.01
N GLY A 353 17.56 -15.21 -21.32
CA GLY A 353 16.85 -13.96 -21.05
C GLY A 353 17.77 -12.81 -20.59
N GLN A 354 17.18 -11.63 -20.38
CA GLN A 354 17.89 -10.48 -19.81
C GLN A 354 18.13 -10.72 -18.32
N VAL A 355 19.37 -10.52 -17.89
CA VAL A 355 19.80 -10.68 -16.50
C VAL A 355 20.73 -9.56 -16.10
N ARG A 356 20.90 -9.40 -14.78
CA ARG A 356 21.87 -8.51 -14.17
C ARG A 356 22.64 -9.26 -13.10
N VAL A 357 23.96 -9.17 -13.15
CA VAL A 357 24.86 -9.76 -12.14
C VAL A 357 25.50 -8.65 -11.33
N GLY A 358 25.56 -8.84 -10.01
CA GLY A 358 26.16 -7.89 -9.09
C GLY A 358 25.75 -8.18 -7.65
N HIS A 359 25.94 -7.20 -6.78
CA HIS A 359 25.81 -7.33 -5.32
C HIS A 359 26.71 -8.43 -4.76
N PHE A 360 27.83 -7.98 -4.18
CA PHE A 360 28.90 -8.84 -3.73
C PHE A 360 29.04 -8.78 -2.21
N THR A 361 29.13 -9.93 -1.57
CA THR A 361 29.50 -10.04 -0.15
C THR A 361 30.85 -10.75 -0.07
N LEU A 362 31.90 -10.01 0.33
CA LEU A 362 33.26 -10.51 0.39
C LEU A 362 33.62 -10.99 1.82
N PRO A 363 34.60 -11.89 1.96
CA PRO A 363 35.23 -12.18 3.25
C PRO A 363 35.88 -10.93 3.86
N SER A 364 36.04 -10.88 5.19
CA SER A 364 36.65 -9.73 5.90
C SER A 364 38.11 -9.45 5.52
N THR A 365 38.78 -10.40 4.85
CA THR A 365 40.14 -10.24 4.32
C THR A 365 40.22 -9.42 3.04
N HIS A 366 39.09 -9.12 2.40
CA HIS A 366 39.03 -8.41 1.12
C HIS A 366 37.93 -7.36 1.11
N VAL A 367 38.11 -6.34 0.27
CA VAL A 367 37.07 -5.36 -0.04
C VAL A 367 36.83 -5.26 -1.53
N LEU A 368 35.61 -4.87 -1.92
CA LEU A 368 35.27 -4.71 -3.33
C LEU A 368 36.08 -3.55 -3.93
N ALA A 369 36.72 -3.76 -5.08
CA ALA A 369 37.42 -2.68 -5.76
C ALA A 369 36.44 -1.63 -6.31
N PRO A 370 36.84 -0.36 -6.49
CA PRO A 370 35.97 0.66 -7.09
C PRO A 370 35.48 0.28 -8.48
N SER A 371 34.27 0.75 -8.83
CA SER A 371 33.60 0.53 -10.13
C SER A 371 33.15 -0.90 -10.44
N GLN A 372 33.12 -1.78 -9.44
CA GLN A 372 32.59 -3.15 -9.57
C GLN A 372 31.06 -3.17 -9.33
N GLY A 373 30.31 -2.48 -10.18
CA GLY A 373 28.87 -2.35 -10.08
C GLY A 373 28.09 -3.51 -10.71
N TRP A 374 26.78 -3.30 -10.84
CA TRP A 374 25.88 -4.17 -11.59
C TRP A 374 26.28 -4.21 -13.07
N GLU A 375 26.18 -5.39 -13.69
CA GLU A 375 26.35 -5.60 -15.13
C GLU A 375 25.12 -6.29 -15.71
N ASP A 376 24.59 -5.73 -16.78
CA ASP A 376 23.39 -6.21 -17.48
C ASP A 376 23.81 -6.88 -18.79
N PHE A 377 23.26 -8.05 -19.07
CA PHE A 377 23.51 -8.77 -20.31
C PHE A 377 22.39 -9.76 -20.61
N THR A 378 22.40 -10.28 -21.84
CA THR A 378 21.43 -11.29 -22.30
C THR A 378 22.07 -12.68 -22.28
N VAL A 379 21.44 -13.61 -21.57
CA VAL A 379 21.75 -15.04 -21.62
C VAL A 379 21.09 -15.63 -22.89
N PRO A 380 21.85 -16.19 -23.85
CA PRO A 380 21.32 -16.80 -25.07
C PRO A 380 20.76 -18.21 -24.82
N GLU A 381 20.15 -18.84 -25.83
CA GLU A 381 19.70 -20.25 -25.74
C GLU A 381 20.88 -21.24 -25.57
N PRO A 382 20.72 -22.34 -24.79
CA PRO A 382 21.75 -23.38 -24.60
C PRO A 382 21.96 -24.25 -25.86
N PRO A 383 23.10 -24.97 -25.98
CA PRO A 383 24.21 -25.03 -25.03
C PRO A 383 25.22 -23.90 -25.27
N LYS A 384 25.40 -23.03 -24.29
CA LYS A 384 26.43 -21.97 -24.31
C LYS A 384 27.02 -21.80 -22.91
N VAL A 385 28.28 -21.39 -22.88
CA VAL A 385 28.96 -20.88 -21.69
C VAL A 385 29.17 -19.40 -21.89
N ILE A 386 28.74 -18.58 -20.94
CA ILE A 386 29.05 -17.16 -20.92
C ILE A 386 30.16 -16.95 -19.91
N GLU A 387 31.26 -16.37 -20.36
CA GLU A 387 32.31 -15.88 -19.48
C GLU A 387 32.09 -14.39 -19.25
N LEU A 388 31.87 -14.03 -17.98
CA LEU A 388 31.73 -12.64 -17.55
C LEU A 388 33.10 -12.01 -17.36
N ALA A 389 33.12 -10.67 -17.44
CA ALA A 389 34.32 -9.91 -17.12
C ALA A 389 34.79 -10.22 -15.69
N THR A 390 36.12 -10.37 -15.54
CA THR A 390 36.75 -10.60 -14.24
C THR A 390 36.41 -9.46 -13.28
N ARG A 391 35.97 -9.84 -12.09
CA ARG A 391 35.70 -8.94 -10.98
C ARG A 391 36.93 -8.87 -10.08
N GLU A 392 37.12 -7.71 -9.49
CA GLU A 392 38.33 -7.41 -8.73
C GLU A 392 38.01 -7.07 -7.27
N ALA A 393 38.77 -7.66 -6.36
CA ALA A 393 38.84 -7.26 -4.96
C ALA A 393 40.19 -6.61 -4.66
N LEU A 394 40.26 -5.88 -3.56
CA LEU A 394 41.51 -5.45 -2.94
C LEU A 394 41.72 -6.22 -1.63
N PRO A 395 42.97 -6.50 -1.21
CA PRO A 395 43.24 -6.93 0.15
C PRO A 395 42.67 -5.89 1.12
N ALA A 396 41.98 -6.35 2.17
CA ALA A 396 41.59 -5.46 3.25
C ALA A 396 42.84 -4.97 3.99
N ALA A 397 42.75 -3.77 4.56
CA ALA A 397 43.79 -3.28 5.46
C ALA A 397 43.91 -4.20 6.70
N PRO A 398 45.08 -4.22 7.36
CA PRO A 398 45.23 -4.89 8.66
C PRO A 398 44.13 -4.47 9.64
N PRO A 399 43.64 -5.39 10.51
CA PRO A 399 42.60 -5.08 11.48
C PRO A 399 42.98 -3.89 12.35
N LEU A 400 42.09 -2.90 12.41
CA LEU A 400 42.29 -1.73 13.25
C LEU A 400 41.83 -2.06 14.67
N ARG A 401 42.74 -1.95 15.63
CA ARG A 401 42.47 -2.20 17.05
C ARG A 401 42.25 -0.88 17.77
N GLY A 402 41.35 -0.86 18.74
CA GLY A 402 41.16 0.30 19.57
C GLY A 402 40.50 0.00 20.90
N GLN A 403 40.41 1.03 21.72
CA GLN A 403 39.76 0.99 23.03
C GLN A 403 38.76 2.14 23.16
N VAL A 404 37.60 1.88 23.74
CA VAL A 404 36.65 2.93 24.13
C VAL A 404 36.87 3.28 25.58
N VAL A 405 37.08 4.57 25.86
CA VAL A 405 37.31 5.08 27.21
C VAL A 405 36.31 6.18 27.56
N ASN A 406 36.05 6.36 28.85
CA ASN A 406 35.29 7.50 29.35
C ASN A 406 36.19 8.74 29.54
N GLU A 407 35.61 9.85 30.02
CA GLU A 407 36.33 11.11 30.26
C GLU A 407 37.42 11.01 31.33
N ALA A 408 37.34 10.01 32.21
CA ALA A 408 38.35 9.71 33.22
C ALA A 408 39.43 8.74 32.70
N GLY A 409 39.40 8.37 31.41
CA GLY A 409 40.34 7.42 30.80
C GLY A 409 40.09 5.96 31.15
N GLN A 410 38.95 5.62 31.77
CA GLN A 410 38.63 4.24 32.14
C GLN A 410 37.97 3.50 30.97
N ALA A 411 38.29 2.22 30.82
CA ALA A 411 37.72 1.33 29.83
C ALA A 411 36.18 1.26 29.91
N VAL A 412 35.53 1.24 28.74
CA VAL A 412 34.08 1.17 28.63
C VAL A 412 33.65 -0.14 27.94
N PRO A 413 33.20 -1.14 28.70
CA PRO A 413 32.73 -2.40 28.14
C PRO A 413 31.33 -2.29 27.52
N GLY A 414 31.07 -3.07 26.47
CA GLY A 414 29.77 -3.14 25.79
C GLY A 414 29.38 -1.92 24.94
N ALA A 415 30.28 -0.96 24.72
CA ALA A 415 30.05 0.18 23.86
C ALA A 415 29.91 -0.26 22.40
N LEU A 416 28.88 0.22 21.70
CA LEU A 416 28.70 -0.02 20.27
C LEU A 416 29.61 0.91 19.48
N VAL A 417 30.60 0.34 18.82
CA VAL A 417 31.51 1.02 17.89
C VAL A 417 30.96 0.86 16.48
N GLN A 418 30.76 1.97 15.79
CA GLN A 418 30.34 2.02 14.40
C GLN A 418 31.44 2.67 13.58
N ALA A 419 31.90 1.98 12.55
CA ALA A 419 32.91 2.48 11.63
C ALA A 419 32.38 2.49 10.20
N SER A 420 32.76 3.49 9.43
CA SER A 420 32.52 3.55 8.00
C SER A 420 33.78 3.95 7.26
N TRP A 421 33.93 3.45 6.04
CA TRP A 421 35.06 3.78 5.18
C TRP A 421 34.60 3.89 3.73
N MET A 422 35.33 4.68 2.94
CA MET A 422 35.08 4.85 1.52
C MET A 422 36.41 4.91 0.76
N LEU A 423 36.45 4.17 -0.35
CA LEU A 423 37.48 4.20 -1.36
C LEU A 423 36.94 4.90 -2.60
N THR A 424 37.68 5.87 -3.11
CA THR A 424 37.40 6.55 -4.38
C THR A 424 38.49 6.19 -5.39
N GLY A 425 38.11 5.82 -6.61
CA GLY A 425 39.08 5.46 -7.64
C GLY A 425 38.45 5.35 -9.03
N GLY A 426 39.01 6.04 -10.03
CA GLY A 426 38.44 6.13 -11.38
C GLY A 426 37.10 6.87 -11.40
N ARG A 427 36.08 6.34 -12.10
CA ARG A 427 34.71 6.88 -12.17
C ARG A 427 33.75 6.31 -11.10
N GLY A 428 34.23 5.58 -10.09
CA GLY A 428 33.38 4.93 -9.09
C GLY A 428 33.92 4.99 -7.66
N SER A 429 33.08 4.59 -6.71
CA SER A 429 33.42 4.46 -5.29
C SER A 429 33.06 3.06 -4.76
N SER A 430 33.71 2.67 -3.67
CA SER A 430 33.41 1.47 -2.88
C SER A 430 33.44 1.85 -1.41
N GLY A 431 32.59 1.27 -0.58
CA GLY A 431 32.54 1.64 0.84
C GLY A 431 31.85 0.57 1.68
N GLY A 432 32.09 0.62 2.98
CA GLY A 432 31.59 -0.35 3.93
C GLY A 432 31.24 0.28 5.27
N GLY A 433 30.33 -0.37 6.00
CA GLY A 433 29.99 -0.05 7.38
C GLY A 433 30.23 -1.27 8.26
N ILE A 434 30.84 -1.06 9.41
CA ILE A 434 31.19 -2.09 10.40
C ILE A 434 30.56 -1.69 11.74
N GLN A 435 30.01 -2.66 12.45
CA GLN A 435 29.52 -2.47 13.82
C GLN A 435 30.06 -3.57 14.72
N VAL A 436 30.67 -3.20 15.83
CA VAL A 436 31.21 -4.12 16.84
C VAL A 436 30.91 -3.59 18.25
N LYS A 437 30.91 -4.46 19.26
CA LYS A 437 30.87 -4.03 20.66
C LYS A 437 32.25 -4.16 21.28
N THR A 438 32.54 -3.32 22.27
CA THR A 438 33.74 -3.47 23.07
C THR A 438 33.62 -4.63 24.06
N ASP A 439 34.74 -5.30 24.32
CA ASP A 439 34.85 -6.35 25.34
C ASP A 439 34.91 -5.78 26.77
N ASP A 440 35.11 -6.64 27.77
CA ASP A 440 35.19 -6.26 29.20
C ASP A 440 36.31 -5.26 29.53
N LYS A 441 37.32 -5.14 28.65
CA LYS A 441 38.44 -4.19 28.76
C LYS A 441 38.22 -2.94 27.90
N GLY A 442 37.05 -2.81 27.29
CA GLY A 442 36.74 -1.70 26.39
C GLY A 442 37.40 -1.82 25.02
N ASP A 443 38.00 -2.97 24.68
CA ASP A 443 38.75 -3.16 23.45
C ASP A 443 37.82 -3.56 22.29
N PHE A 444 38.15 -3.13 21.07
CA PHE A 444 37.45 -3.47 19.84
C PHE A 444 38.41 -3.73 18.67
N VAL A 445 37.95 -4.49 17.68
CA VAL A 445 38.68 -4.79 16.44
C VAL A 445 37.78 -4.55 15.24
N LEU A 446 38.25 -3.76 14.27
CA LEU A 446 37.56 -3.49 13.01
C LEU A 446 38.30 -4.19 11.85
N GLU A 447 37.59 -5.08 11.17
CA GLU A 447 38.11 -5.86 10.03
C GLU A 447 37.35 -5.52 8.73
N GLY A 448 37.91 -5.87 7.57
CA GLY A 448 37.28 -5.56 6.27
C GLY A 448 37.31 -4.08 5.91
N LEU A 449 38.37 -3.37 6.34
CA LEU A 449 38.60 -1.96 6.02
C LEU A 449 39.25 -1.83 4.64
N GLY A 450 38.86 -0.82 3.87
CA GLY A 450 39.49 -0.56 2.58
C GLY A 450 40.95 -0.12 2.74
N PRO A 451 41.89 -0.63 1.92
CA PRO A 451 43.29 -0.23 2.01
C PRO A 451 43.46 1.26 1.69
N ASP A 452 44.31 1.96 2.44
CA ASP A 452 44.55 3.41 2.31
C ASP A 452 43.27 4.27 2.39
N SER A 453 42.19 3.72 2.96
CA SER A 453 40.95 4.45 3.16
C SER A 453 40.96 5.24 4.46
N THR A 454 40.26 6.36 4.44
CA THR A 454 39.91 7.08 5.66
C THR A 454 38.76 6.36 6.35
N VAL A 455 38.99 5.90 7.58
CA VAL A 455 38.02 5.21 8.43
C VAL A 455 37.46 6.21 9.44
N THR A 456 36.15 6.35 9.46
CA THR A 456 35.41 7.21 10.39
C THR A 456 34.79 6.34 11.47
N ILE A 457 35.17 6.53 12.73
CA ILE A 457 34.77 5.69 13.87
C ILE A 457 33.97 6.52 14.86
N THR A 458 32.86 5.98 15.33
CA THR A 458 32.08 6.53 16.44
C THR A 458 31.82 5.43 17.45
N ALA A 459 31.69 5.78 18.72
CA ALA A 459 31.31 4.85 19.77
C ALA A 459 30.17 5.43 20.60
N LYS A 460 29.25 4.58 21.05
CA LYS A 460 28.18 4.97 21.96
C LYS A 460 27.87 3.90 22.99
N LEU A 461 27.56 4.33 24.21
CA LEU A 461 27.03 3.48 25.27
C LEU A 461 26.11 4.34 26.13
N ARG A 462 24.83 3.95 26.24
CA ARG A 462 23.82 4.68 27.04
C ARG A 462 23.76 6.17 26.65
N ASN A 463 23.75 7.07 27.64
CA ASN A 463 23.86 8.53 27.50
C ASN A 463 25.29 9.03 27.22
N ARG A 464 26.17 8.23 26.61
CA ARG A 464 27.54 8.62 26.26
C ARG A 464 27.84 8.31 24.80
N GLN A 465 28.54 9.21 24.12
CA GLN A 465 29.00 9.02 22.75
C GLN A 465 30.32 9.76 22.47
N SER A 466 30.99 9.40 21.37
CA SER A 466 32.13 10.16 20.86
C SER A 466 31.72 11.58 20.44
N LYS A 467 32.37 12.62 20.99
CA LYS A 467 32.05 14.04 20.70
C LYS A 467 32.10 14.37 19.20
N SER A 468 33.06 13.79 18.50
CA SER A 468 33.20 13.84 17.05
C SER A 468 33.60 12.45 16.56
N PRO A 469 33.33 12.12 15.29
CA PRO A 469 33.89 10.92 14.70
C PRO A 469 35.43 10.96 14.76
N LEU A 470 36.03 9.87 15.20
CA LEU A 470 37.47 9.67 15.14
C LEU A 470 37.82 9.23 13.71
N THR A 471 38.66 10.01 13.05
CA THR A 471 39.10 9.72 11.69
C THR A 471 40.52 9.19 11.71
N VAL A 472 40.72 7.99 11.19
CA VAL A 472 42.04 7.34 11.11
C VAL A 472 42.27 6.73 9.74
N GLN A 473 43.52 6.52 9.37
CA GLN A 473 43.86 5.82 8.14
C GLN A 473 43.79 4.32 8.35
N ALA A 474 43.20 3.61 7.39
CA ALA A 474 43.20 2.15 7.38
C ALA A 474 44.64 1.63 7.29
N GLY A 475 44.97 0.62 8.11
CA GLY A 475 46.34 0.12 8.26
C GLY A 475 47.15 0.77 9.37
N GLU A 476 46.56 1.69 10.14
CA GLU A 476 47.14 2.16 11.41
C GLU A 476 47.43 0.97 12.34
N THR A 477 48.66 0.91 12.83
CA THR A 477 49.15 -0.21 13.66
C THR A 477 49.07 0.11 15.16
N ASN A 478 49.00 1.38 15.52
CA ASN A 478 48.82 1.81 16.89
C ASN A 478 47.35 1.66 17.31
N PRO A 479 47.07 1.14 18.52
CA PRO A 479 45.72 1.11 19.05
C PRO A 479 45.09 2.50 19.12
N VAL A 480 43.89 2.65 18.58
CA VAL A 480 43.17 3.93 18.58
C VAL A 480 42.28 4.06 19.81
N THR A 481 42.24 5.24 20.43
CA THR A 481 41.38 5.47 21.59
C THR A 481 40.17 6.31 21.18
N VAL A 482 38.96 5.78 21.38
CA VAL A 482 37.70 6.49 21.15
C VAL A 482 37.16 6.93 22.51
N ALA A 483 37.32 8.21 22.83
CA ALA A 483 36.74 8.76 24.05
C ALA A 483 35.25 9.03 23.87
N ILE A 484 34.42 8.47 24.75
CA ILE A 484 33.00 8.80 24.85
C ILE A 484 32.76 9.75 26.02
N ALA A 485 31.97 10.79 25.77
CA ALA A 485 31.55 11.76 26.77
C ALA A 485 30.03 11.67 26.95
N PRO A 486 29.48 12.05 28.11
CA PRO A 486 28.06 12.27 28.31
C PRO A 486 27.50 13.10 27.15
N THR A 487 26.50 12.55 26.50
CA THR A 487 25.70 13.30 25.56
C THR A 487 24.74 14.18 26.33
N PRO A 488 24.51 15.41 25.85
CA PRO A 488 23.47 16.22 26.43
C PRO A 488 22.15 15.53 26.06
N VAL A 489 21.53 14.94 27.08
CA VAL A 489 20.27 14.19 27.03
C VAL A 489 19.18 14.99 27.71
N LEU A 490 17.94 14.85 27.23
CA LEU A 490 16.78 15.47 27.85
C LEU A 490 15.77 14.43 28.35
N ALA A 491 14.92 14.86 29.27
CA ALA A 491 13.66 14.21 29.59
C ALA A 491 12.52 14.94 28.87
N VAL A 492 11.47 14.21 28.51
CA VAL A 492 10.21 14.78 28.03
C VAL A 492 9.16 14.61 29.13
N ALA A 493 8.44 15.68 29.44
CA ALA A 493 7.31 15.64 30.34
C ALA A 493 6.08 16.25 29.69
N GLY A 494 4.91 15.83 30.14
CA GLY A 494 3.64 16.36 29.68
C GLY A 494 2.48 15.83 30.50
N ARG A 495 1.27 16.20 30.09
CA ARG A 495 0.04 15.80 30.75
C ARG A 495 -0.99 15.35 29.74
N VAL A 496 -1.73 14.29 30.07
CA VAL A 496 -2.81 13.73 29.27
C VAL A 496 -4.15 13.93 29.98
N LEU A 497 -5.08 14.54 29.27
CA LEU A 497 -6.43 14.87 29.75
C LEU A 497 -7.48 14.16 28.89
N GLY A 498 -8.64 13.85 29.45
CA GLY A 498 -9.85 13.45 28.76
C GLY A 498 -10.78 14.65 28.54
N PRO A 499 -11.97 14.42 27.96
CA PRO A 499 -12.97 15.47 27.75
C PRO A 499 -13.32 16.18 29.06
N GLY A 500 -13.46 17.50 28.99
CA GLY A 500 -13.71 18.34 30.17
C GLY A 500 -12.49 18.56 31.07
N GLY A 501 -11.28 18.20 30.64
CA GLY A 501 -10.03 18.44 31.38
C GLY A 501 -9.73 17.42 32.48
N THR A 502 -10.37 16.25 32.45
CA THR A 502 -10.16 15.18 33.42
C THR A 502 -8.79 14.51 33.23
N PRO A 503 -7.93 14.40 34.25
CA PRO A 503 -6.63 13.72 34.09
C PRO A 503 -6.80 12.22 33.83
N LEU A 504 -6.00 11.65 32.92
CA LEU A 504 -6.05 10.22 32.56
C LEU A 504 -4.77 9.47 32.95
N ALA A 505 -4.90 8.53 33.87
CA ALA A 505 -3.80 7.73 34.42
C ALA A 505 -3.57 6.40 33.69
N ASP A 506 -2.39 5.80 33.90
CA ASP A 506 -1.95 4.50 33.39
C ASP A 506 -2.05 4.34 31.86
N LEU A 507 -1.84 5.45 31.13
CA LEU A 507 -1.82 5.44 29.67
C LEU A 507 -0.39 5.31 29.15
N LEU A 508 -0.17 4.38 28.22
CA LEU A 508 1.11 4.23 27.53
C LEU A 508 1.40 5.45 26.66
N VAL A 509 2.56 6.06 26.87
CA VAL A 509 3.06 7.24 26.16
C VAL A 509 4.20 6.84 25.24
N LYS A 510 4.04 7.07 23.94
CA LYS A 510 5.09 6.86 22.94
C LYS A 510 5.70 8.20 22.56
N VAL A 511 6.99 8.36 22.80
CA VAL A 511 7.71 9.59 22.40
C VAL A 511 8.27 9.40 20.99
N GLN A 512 8.08 10.40 20.14
CA GLN A 512 8.58 10.44 18.77
C GLN A 512 9.47 11.67 18.58
N PHE A 513 10.46 11.55 17.71
CA PHE A 513 11.41 12.62 17.43
C PHE A 513 11.78 12.66 15.94
N ARG A 514 12.22 13.83 15.45
CA ARG A 514 12.71 14.03 14.08
C ARG A 514 14.20 14.32 14.07
N VAL A 515 14.93 13.65 13.19
CA VAL A 515 16.35 13.95 12.95
C VAL A 515 16.48 14.71 11.64
N ALA A 516 17.08 15.90 11.69
CA ALA A 516 17.37 16.67 10.49
C ALA A 516 18.47 15.98 9.65
N ARG A 517 18.24 15.88 8.34
CA ARG A 517 19.29 15.65 7.34
C ARG A 517 19.26 16.79 6.33
N ASP A 518 20.42 17.11 5.77
CA ASP A 518 20.58 18.11 4.72
C ASP A 518 19.63 17.78 3.54
N ASN A 519 18.81 18.76 3.14
CA ASN A 519 17.89 18.71 2.00
C ASN A 519 16.96 17.47 1.90
N SER A 520 16.57 16.85 3.02
CA SER A 520 15.53 15.80 3.04
C SER A 520 14.52 16.00 4.17
N PRO A 521 13.26 15.52 4.03
CA PRO A 521 12.32 15.49 5.15
C PRO A 521 12.93 14.69 6.31
N GLY A 522 12.90 15.25 7.51
CA GLY A 522 13.39 14.53 8.70
C GLY A 522 12.60 13.24 8.87
N HIS A 523 13.28 12.11 9.02
CA HIS A 523 12.61 10.85 9.31
C HIS A 523 12.11 10.89 10.76
N THR A 524 10.86 10.46 10.95
CA THR A 524 10.28 10.32 12.29
C THR A 524 10.75 9.01 12.88
N GLU A 525 11.37 9.08 14.05
CA GLU A 525 11.77 7.92 14.83
C GLU A 525 10.96 7.87 16.12
N GLN A 526 10.77 6.66 16.64
CA GLN A 526 10.19 6.45 17.96
C GLN A 526 11.33 6.29 18.97
N ALA A 527 11.24 7.02 20.08
CA ALA A 527 12.17 6.87 21.19
C ALA A 527 12.07 5.48 21.79
N ARG A 528 13.23 4.93 22.13
CA ARG A 528 13.37 3.72 22.93
C ARG A 528 14.18 4.09 24.16
N PHE A 529 13.73 3.60 25.30
CA PHE A 529 14.39 3.78 26.59
C PHE A 529 15.12 2.48 26.95
N GLU A 530 16.11 2.57 27.82
CA GLU A 530 16.85 1.40 28.31
C GLU A 530 15.91 0.36 28.94
N ASP A 531 16.31 -0.92 28.88
CA ASP A 531 15.54 -2.09 29.36
C ASP A 531 14.12 -2.24 28.78
N ASN A 532 13.83 -1.55 27.66
CA ASN A 532 12.49 -1.43 27.06
C ASN A 532 11.45 -0.82 28.02
N LEU A 533 11.87 0.14 28.85
CA LEU A 533 10.96 0.83 29.77
C LEU A 533 9.78 1.48 29.03
N GLU A 534 8.57 1.12 29.45
CA GLU A 534 7.32 1.76 29.01
C GLU A 534 7.04 3.01 29.84
N ILE A 535 6.75 4.14 29.16
CA ILE A 535 6.37 5.39 29.83
C ILE A 535 4.86 5.41 30.01
N ARG A 536 4.39 5.60 31.24
CA ARG A 536 2.95 5.63 31.58
C ARG A 536 2.57 6.91 32.32
N THR A 537 1.33 7.35 32.18
CA THR A 537 0.81 8.50 32.92
C THR A 537 0.50 8.16 34.38
N GLY A 538 0.78 9.09 35.28
CA GLY A 538 0.44 9.01 36.70
C GLY A 538 -1.03 9.38 36.99
N PRO A 539 -1.47 9.29 38.26
CA PRO A 539 -2.84 9.56 38.68
C PRO A 539 -3.41 10.93 38.31
N ASP A 540 -2.54 11.93 38.14
CA ASP A 540 -2.87 13.31 37.75
C ASP A 540 -2.76 13.56 36.23
N GLY A 541 -2.57 12.48 35.46
CA GLY A 541 -2.40 12.49 34.01
C GLY A 541 -1.00 12.89 33.55
N THR A 542 -0.07 13.18 34.46
CA THR A 542 1.28 13.60 34.08
C THR A 542 2.17 12.41 33.72
N PHE A 543 3.14 12.61 32.84
CA PHE A 543 4.19 11.63 32.58
C PHE A 543 5.55 12.34 32.51
N ARG A 544 6.62 11.58 32.76
CA ARG A 544 7.98 12.04 32.57
C ARG A 544 8.85 10.88 32.10
N THR A 545 9.58 11.07 31.01
CA THR A 545 10.55 10.08 30.54
C THR A 545 11.82 10.13 31.39
N PRO A 546 12.62 9.05 31.41
CA PRO A 546 14.02 9.15 31.80
C PRO A 546 14.76 10.21 30.98
N LYS A 547 15.85 10.73 31.55
CA LYS A 547 16.74 11.69 30.89
C LYS A 547 17.72 10.95 29.97
N GLU A 548 17.18 10.36 28.91
CA GLU A 548 17.92 9.47 27.99
C GLU A 548 17.82 9.94 26.52
N LEU A 549 16.95 10.90 26.21
CA LEU A 549 16.69 11.30 24.83
C LEU A 549 17.79 12.20 24.31
N GLU A 550 18.42 11.82 23.20
CA GLU A 550 19.48 12.61 22.58
C GLU A 550 18.96 13.97 22.08
N ARG A 551 19.71 15.04 22.37
CA ARG A 551 19.40 16.40 21.87
C ARG A 551 19.78 16.63 20.39
N LYS A 552 19.97 15.56 19.61
CA LYS A 552 20.20 15.65 18.15
C LYS A 552 18.91 15.81 17.36
N ALA A 553 17.78 15.47 17.96
CA ALA A 553 16.49 15.68 17.31
C ALA A 553 16.17 17.17 17.22
N SER A 554 15.62 17.58 16.09
CA SER A 554 15.17 18.97 15.89
C SER A 554 13.84 19.23 16.61
N GLU A 555 12.98 18.23 16.70
CA GLU A 555 11.62 18.33 17.24
C GLU A 555 11.19 17.01 17.91
N PHE A 556 10.34 17.11 18.92
CA PHE A 556 9.74 15.98 19.65
C PHE A 556 8.22 16.09 19.68
N ARG A 557 7.55 14.96 19.84
CA ARG A 557 6.12 14.89 20.20
C ARG A 557 5.82 13.61 20.98
N VAL A 558 4.64 13.54 21.59
CA VAL A 558 4.13 12.28 22.15
C VAL A 558 2.88 11.83 21.43
N GLU A 559 2.68 10.52 21.41
CA GLU A 559 1.49 9.82 20.95
C GLU A 559 0.95 8.97 22.11
N VAL A 560 -0.35 9.06 22.34
CA VAL A 560 -1.05 8.29 23.38
C VAL A 560 -2.23 7.58 22.75
N THR A 561 -2.41 6.32 23.10
CA THR A 561 -3.59 5.52 22.71
C THR A 561 -4.24 4.97 23.97
N ALA A 562 -5.56 5.12 24.09
CA ALA A 562 -6.32 4.67 25.24
C ALA A 562 -7.66 4.04 24.83
N PRO A 563 -8.13 2.99 25.51
CA PRO A 563 -9.47 2.43 25.33
C PRO A 563 -10.58 3.49 25.43
N GLY A 564 -11.52 3.50 24.48
CA GLY A 564 -12.63 4.47 24.49
C GLY A 564 -12.26 5.89 24.06
N PHE A 565 -11.01 6.11 23.63
CA PHE A 565 -10.54 7.37 23.06
C PHE A 565 -9.95 7.16 21.67
N PHE A 566 -9.93 8.22 20.88
CA PHE A 566 -9.09 8.25 19.69
C PHE A 566 -7.62 8.43 20.09
N PRO A 567 -6.67 7.82 19.37
CA PRO A 567 -5.27 8.14 19.59
C PRO A 567 -5.05 9.64 19.34
N ALA A 568 -4.16 10.24 20.13
CA ALA A 568 -3.88 11.65 20.03
C ALA A 568 -2.37 11.89 20.06
N ARG A 569 -1.95 12.98 19.42
CA ARG A 569 -0.56 13.41 19.35
C ARG A 569 -0.44 14.87 19.74
N THR A 570 0.65 15.24 20.42
CA THR A 570 1.00 16.65 20.55
C THR A 570 1.53 17.20 19.23
N ALA A 571 1.52 18.52 19.07
CA ALA A 571 2.30 19.17 18.03
C ALA A 571 3.79 18.79 18.16
N TRP A 572 4.52 18.92 17.05
CA TRP A 572 5.98 18.88 17.09
C TRP A 572 6.48 20.10 17.86
N VAL A 573 7.21 19.86 18.95
CA VAL A 573 7.81 20.91 19.78
C VAL A 573 9.32 20.90 19.52
N PRO A 574 9.92 22.05 19.16
CA PRO A 574 11.35 22.12 18.91
C PRO A 574 12.15 21.83 20.18
N LEU A 575 13.41 21.45 20.01
CA LEU A 575 14.34 21.23 21.10
C LEU A 575 14.42 22.48 22.02
N PRO A 576 14.18 22.35 23.34
CA PRO A 576 14.27 23.47 24.27
C PRO A 576 15.74 23.71 24.69
N GLU A 577 16.07 24.88 25.22
CA GLU A 577 17.40 25.14 25.78
C GLU A 577 17.68 24.33 27.06
N THR A 578 16.63 23.94 27.80
CA THR A 578 16.68 23.17 29.05
C THR A 578 16.81 21.66 28.83
N ASP A 579 17.21 20.92 29.85
CA ASP A 579 17.30 19.44 29.86
C ASP A 579 15.95 18.72 30.12
N LEU A 580 14.87 19.50 30.27
CA LEU A 580 13.50 19.05 30.33
C LEU A 580 12.70 19.73 29.22
N LEU A 581 12.08 18.93 28.35
CA LEU A 581 11.08 19.39 27.40
C LEU A 581 9.69 19.19 27.97
N THR A 582 8.98 20.29 28.22
CA THR A 582 7.57 20.26 28.59
C THR A 582 6.71 20.38 27.34
N LEU A 583 5.90 19.36 27.08
CA LEU A 583 4.93 19.37 25.99
C LEU A 583 3.61 20.01 26.43
N PRO A 584 2.85 20.60 25.50
CA PRO A 584 1.51 21.08 25.79
C PRO A 584 0.59 19.92 26.22
N ASP A 585 -0.43 20.23 27.01
CA ASP A 585 -1.43 19.26 27.46
C ASP A 585 -2.08 18.55 26.27
N LEU A 586 -2.09 17.23 26.31
CA LEU A 586 -2.70 16.38 25.29
C LEU A 586 -4.11 15.98 25.73
N THR A 587 -5.13 16.52 25.08
CA THR A 587 -6.53 16.15 25.37
C THR A 587 -7.02 15.04 24.42
N LEU A 588 -7.38 13.89 24.98
CA LEU A 588 -7.98 12.77 24.25
C LEU A 588 -9.46 13.05 23.95
N LYS A 589 -9.86 12.86 22.70
CA LYS A 589 -11.26 12.86 22.28
C LYS A 589 -11.85 11.47 22.47
N ARG A 590 -13.05 11.37 23.05
CA ARG A 590 -13.77 10.09 23.18
C ARG A 590 -14.01 9.49 21.79
N SER A 591 -13.69 8.21 21.63
CA SER A 591 -14.17 7.47 20.47
C SER A 591 -15.65 7.17 20.66
N ARG A 592 -16.41 7.18 19.55
CA ARG A 592 -17.82 6.77 19.58
C ARG A 592 -17.81 5.28 19.92
N GLY A 593 -18.11 4.94 21.19
CA GLY A 593 -18.28 3.56 21.62
C GLY A 593 -19.37 2.86 20.79
N VAL A 594 -19.63 1.58 21.07
CA VAL A 594 -20.73 0.86 20.43
C VAL A 594 -21.89 0.64 21.40
N ARG A 595 -23.11 0.72 20.89
CA ARG A 595 -24.36 0.39 21.58
C ARG A 595 -25.07 -0.79 20.92
N VAL A 596 -26.13 -1.23 21.60
CA VAL A 596 -27.14 -2.12 21.04
C VAL A 596 -28.33 -1.27 20.64
N VAL A 597 -28.85 -1.48 19.43
CA VAL A 597 -30.08 -0.84 18.94
C VAL A 597 -31.18 -1.89 18.88
N THR A 598 -32.37 -1.52 19.35
CA THR A 598 -33.57 -2.36 19.28
C THR A 598 -34.62 -1.73 18.38
N GLY A 599 -35.42 -2.58 17.73
CA GLY A 599 -36.41 -2.06 16.79
C GLY A 599 -37.32 -3.12 16.21
N ARG A 600 -38.12 -2.71 15.22
CA ARG A 600 -39.06 -3.56 14.49
C ARG A 600 -38.97 -3.33 12.98
N ILE A 601 -39.08 -4.41 12.21
CA ILE A 601 -39.23 -4.39 10.75
C ILE A 601 -40.70 -4.58 10.40
N ILE A 602 -41.24 -3.67 9.60
CA ILE A 602 -42.63 -3.71 9.14
C ILE A 602 -42.72 -3.53 7.62
N ASP A 603 -43.82 -3.99 7.03
CA ASP A 603 -44.16 -3.73 5.64
C ASP A 603 -44.88 -2.38 5.47
N ARG A 604 -45.27 -2.06 4.23
CA ARG A 604 -46.00 -0.84 3.90
C ARG A 604 -47.32 -0.69 4.66
N ASP A 605 -47.98 -1.79 5.01
CA ASP A 605 -49.26 -1.82 5.73
C ASP A 605 -49.08 -1.80 7.27
N GLY A 606 -47.84 -1.76 7.76
CA GLY A 606 -47.53 -1.81 9.19
C GLY A 606 -47.48 -3.22 9.78
N LYS A 607 -47.55 -4.27 8.96
CA LYS A 607 -47.46 -5.66 9.44
C LYS A 607 -45.99 -6.02 9.67
N PRO A 608 -45.67 -6.78 10.73
CA PRO A 608 -44.30 -7.22 10.98
C PRO A 608 -43.76 -8.11 9.87
N VAL A 609 -42.46 -7.94 9.58
CA VAL A 609 -41.73 -8.72 8.57
C VAL A 609 -40.74 -9.66 9.27
N PRO A 610 -41.13 -10.93 9.52
CA PRO A 610 -40.29 -11.87 10.26
C PRO A 610 -39.11 -12.37 9.42
N GLY A 611 -38.01 -12.73 10.09
CA GLY A 611 -36.83 -13.33 9.45
C GLY A 611 -35.95 -12.36 8.65
N ALA A 612 -36.31 -11.07 8.61
CA ALA A 612 -35.47 -10.06 7.98
C ALA A 612 -34.10 -9.98 8.65
N VAL A 613 -33.03 -9.97 7.83
CA VAL A 613 -31.66 -9.78 8.30
C VAL A 613 -31.44 -8.29 8.49
N VAL A 614 -31.18 -7.90 9.73
CA VAL A 614 -30.88 -6.52 10.13
C VAL A 614 -29.39 -6.39 10.35
N SER A 615 -28.74 -5.41 9.73
CA SER A 615 -27.28 -5.27 9.77
C SER A 615 -26.83 -3.81 9.88
N GLN A 616 -25.59 -3.60 10.30
CA GLN A 616 -24.87 -2.33 10.14
C GLN A 616 -23.53 -2.57 9.45
N ALA A 617 -23.13 -1.59 8.64
CA ALA A 617 -21.88 -1.56 7.89
C ALA A 617 -21.37 -0.12 7.86
N GLY A 618 -20.08 0.07 8.14
CA GLY A 618 -19.43 1.38 8.12
C GLY A 618 -19.60 2.22 9.39
N ASP A 619 -20.71 2.09 10.13
CA ASP A 619 -20.94 2.85 11.38
C ASP A 619 -20.59 2.06 12.64
N GLY A 620 -19.64 1.14 12.52
CA GLY A 620 -19.10 0.34 13.61
C GLY A 620 -17.71 -0.19 13.23
N PRO A 621 -16.91 -0.63 14.23
CA PRO A 621 -15.54 -1.12 14.00
C PRO A 621 -15.47 -2.47 13.29
N ILE A 622 -16.61 -3.11 13.09
CA ILE A 622 -16.83 -4.35 12.32
C ILE A 622 -18.25 -4.31 11.76
N TRP A 623 -18.51 -5.11 10.74
CA TRP A 623 -19.87 -5.42 10.30
C TRP A 623 -20.58 -6.30 11.34
N THR A 624 -21.87 -6.06 11.60
CA THR A 624 -22.69 -6.92 12.47
C THR A 624 -24.08 -7.13 11.87
N SER A 625 -24.70 -8.27 12.18
CA SER A 625 -26.06 -8.59 11.77
C SER A 625 -26.82 -9.42 12.80
N THR A 626 -28.15 -9.40 12.71
CA THR A 626 -29.10 -10.22 13.47
C THR A 626 -30.31 -10.53 12.60
N LYS A 627 -31.14 -11.50 12.98
CA LYS A 627 -32.46 -11.72 12.35
C LYS A 627 -33.59 -11.16 13.20
N ALA A 628 -34.62 -10.65 12.53
CA ALA A 628 -35.86 -10.24 13.17
C ALA A 628 -36.70 -11.47 13.57
N ASP A 629 -37.37 -11.40 14.73
CA ASP A 629 -38.24 -12.46 15.24
C ASP A 629 -39.60 -12.51 14.52
N ALA A 630 -40.51 -13.37 15.00
CA ALA A 630 -41.84 -13.56 14.43
C ALA A 630 -42.70 -12.27 14.45
N ASP A 631 -42.45 -11.38 15.42
CA ASP A 631 -43.10 -10.08 15.53
C ASP A 631 -42.32 -8.98 14.79
N GLY A 632 -41.31 -9.34 14.00
CA GLY A 632 -40.44 -8.42 13.28
C GLY A 632 -39.47 -7.66 14.19
N ARG A 633 -39.34 -7.99 15.47
CA ARG A 633 -38.46 -7.28 16.42
C ARG A 633 -37.02 -7.75 16.27
N PHE A 634 -36.06 -6.85 16.50
CA PHE A 634 -34.64 -7.16 16.43
C PHE A 634 -33.85 -6.49 17.56
N ARG A 635 -32.66 -7.03 17.84
CA ARG A 635 -31.66 -6.48 18.76
C ARG A 635 -30.28 -6.56 18.12
N LEU A 636 -29.78 -5.45 17.58
CA LEU A 636 -28.52 -5.37 16.85
C LEU A 636 -27.42 -4.71 17.70
N ALA A 637 -26.35 -5.46 18.00
CA ALA A 637 -25.18 -4.93 18.71
C ALA A 637 -24.12 -4.36 17.73
N GLY A 638 -23.17 -3.57 18.26
CA GLY A 638 -22.01 -3.11 17.50
C GLY A 638 -22.23 -1.83 16.68
N VAL A 639 -23.33 -1.11 16.93
CA VAL A 639 -23.68 0.15 16.27
C VAL A 639 -22.98 1.30 16.99
N SER A 640 -22.34 2.24 16.28
CA SER A 640 -21.72 3.43 16.88
C SER A 640 -22.71 4.24 17.73
N ASN A 641 -22.22 4.79 18.85
CA ASN A 641 -22.99 5.66 19.75
C ASN A 641 -23.44 6.99 19.11
N GLY A 642 -22.91 7.35 17.94
CA GLY A 642 -23.41 8.50 17.16
C GLY A 642 -24.67 8.17 16.36
N ALA A 643 -25.01 9.06 15.42
CA ALA A 643 -25.92 8.70 14.34
C ALA A 643 -25.30 7.54 13.52
N ALA A 644 -26.11 6.56 13.15
CA ALA A 644 -25.67 5.39 12.39
C ALA A 644 -26.76 4.92 11.41
N LEU A 645 -26.36 4.16 10.40
CA LEU A 645 -27.24 3.53 9.43
C LEU A 645 -27.44 2.06 9.80
N ILE A 646 -28.70 1.64 9.84
CA ILE A 646 -29.09 0.24 9.99
C ILE A 646 -29.85 -0.18 8.74
N PHE A 647 -29.55 -1.37 8.23
CA PHE A 647 -30.10 -1.92 7.01
C PHE A 647 -30.93 -3.15 7.30
N ALA A 648 -31.94 -3.40 6.46
CA ALA A 648 -32.75 -4.61 6.51
C ALA A 648 -32.88 -5.22 5.12
N GLU A 649 -32.68 -6.54 5.05
CA GLU A 649 -32.85 -7.34 3.83
C GLU A 649 -33.66 -8.61 4.13
N VAL A 650 -34.57 -8.94 3.23
CA VAL A 650 -35.38 -10.16 3.26
C VAL A 650 -35.85 -10.47 1.84
N PRO A 651 -35.92 -11.74 1.41
CA PRO A 651 -36.45 -12.11 0.10
C PRO A 651 -37.83 -11.47 -0.15
N GLU A 652 -38.12 -11.14 -1.41
CA GLU A 652 -39.38 -10.51 -1.87
C GLU A 652 -39.60 -9.03 -1.47
N PHE A 653 -38.74 -8.47 -0.61
CA PHE A 653 -38.77 -7.05 -0.27
C PHE A 653 -37.59 -6.30 -0.89
N ARG A 654 -37.80 -5.00 -1.13
CA ARG A 654 -36.73 -4.09 -1.55
C ARG A 654 -35.76 -3.86 -0.39
N PHE A 655 -34.47 -3.77 -0.70
CA PHE A 655 -33.45 -3.44 0.29
C PHE A 655 -33.71 -2.06 0.89
N GLY A 656 -33.69 -1.94 2.22
CA GLY A 656 -34.01 -0.70 2.91
C GLY A 656 -33.20 -0.49 4.18
N GLY A 657 -33.42 0.63 4.85
CA GLY A 657 -32.74 0.98 6.08
C GLY A 657 -33.36 2.15 6.80
N ALA A 658 -32.75 2.53 7.92
CA ALA A 658 -33.10 3.68 8.72
C ALA A 658 -31.85 4.34 9.31
N ILE A 659 -31.94 5.65 9.52
CA ILE A 659 -30.98 6.41 10.33
C ILE A 659 -31.39 6.29 11.78
N VAL A 660 -30.47 5.88 12.64
CA VAL A 660 -30.69 5.78 14.09
C VAL A 660 -29.91 6.88 14.80
N GLY A 661 -30.59 7.69 15.60
CA GLY A 661 -29.97 8.77 16.38
C GLY A 661 -29.13 8.26 17.55
N GLY A 662 -28.34 9.15 18.17
CA GLY A 662 -27.42 8.81 19.27
C GLY A 662 -28.09 8.15 20.50
N GLU A 663 -29.36 8.46 20.76
CA GLU A 663 -30.12 8.03 21.96
C GLU A 663 -31.50 7.39 21.64
N ALA A 664 -31.83 7.12 20.37
CA ALA A 664 -33.18 6.68 20.00
C ALA A 664 -33.35 5.14 20.06
N ASP A 665 -34.25 4.68 20.94
CA ASP A 665 -34.86 3.34 20.96
C ASP A 665 -36.38 3.49 21.26
N PRO A 666 -37.27 2.70 20.62
CA PRO A 666 -37.03 1.71 19.55
C PRO A 666 -37.15 2.31 18.13
N VAL A 667 -36.44 1.71 17.17
CA VAL A 667 -36.42 2.11 15.74
C VAL A 667 -37.39 1.26 14.90
N GLU A 668 -38.09 1.89 13.95
CA GLU A 668 -38.94 1.20 12.98
C GLU A 668 -38.32 1.28 11.57
N ILE A 669 -38.13 0.13 10.91
CA ILE A 669 -37.69 0.05 9.51
C ILE A 669 -38.85 -0.44 8.67
N ARG A 670 -39.27 0.36 7.68
CA ARG A 670 -40.36 0.03 6.76
C ARG A 670 -39.83 -0.44 5.42
N LEU A 671 -40.25 -1.63 4.99
CA LEU A 671 -39.88 -2.22 3.70
C LEU A 671 -41.08 -2.26 2.74
N ALA A 672 -40.83 -2.03 1.45
CA ALA A 672 -41.80 -2.26 0.38
C ALA A 672 -41.49 -3.60 -0.31
N ARG A 673 -42.50 -4.29 -0.82
CA ARG A 673 -42.29 -5.48 -1.66
C ARG A 673 -41.62 -5.10 -2.98
N VAL A 674 -40.92 -6.04 -3.62
CA VAL A 674 -40.30 -5.80 -4.95
C VAL A 674 -41.34 -5.46 -6.03
N THR A 675 -42.58 -5.93 -5.87
CA THR A 675 -43.72 -5.65 -6.75
C THR A 675 -44.40 -4.31 -6.45
N GLU A 676 -44.02 -3.63 -5.37
CA GLU A 676 -44.59 -2.38 -4.94
C GLU A 676 -43.69 -1.19 -5.30
N PRO A 677 -44.23 0.03 -5.44
CA PRO A 677 -43.43 1.25 -5.55
C PRO A 677 -42.50 1.43 -4.34
N PRO A 678 -41.33 2.07 -4.48
CA PRO A 678 -40.40 2.28 -3.35
C PRO A 678 -41.05 3.11 -2.24
N ILE A 679 -40.51 3.01 -1.02
CA ILE A 679 -40.97 3.80 0.13
C ILE A 679 -40.69 5.31 -0.10
N ALA A 680 -39.56 5.64 -0.73
CA ALA A 680 -39.18 7.00 -1.09
C ALA A 680 -38.84 7.09 -2.59
N ASN A 681 -39.41 8.07 -3.27
CA ASN A 681 -39.03 8.43 -4.64
C ASN A 681 -37.91 9.46 -4.58
N LEU A 682 -36.68 9.02 -4.84
CA LEU A 682 -35.50 9.90 -4.85
C LEU A 682 -35.20 10.39 -6.25
N LYS A 683 -34.54 11.55 -6.33
CA LYS A 683 -33.99 12.15 -7.56
C LYS A 683 -32.81 13.03 -7.19
N THR A 684 -32.02 13.43 -8.18
CA THR A 684 -30.92 14.39 -7.98
C THR A 684 -31.45 15.67 -7.32
N LEU A 685 -30.81 16.06 -6.22
CA LEU A 685 -31.10 17.27 -5.44
C LEU A 685 -30.37 18.49 -6.03
N PRO A 686 -30.96 19.69 -5.96
CA PRO A 686 -30.26 20.93 -6.30
C PRO A 686 -29.12 21.18 -5.28
N SER A 687 -28.17 22.06 -5.63
CA SER A 687 -27.11 22.47 -4.69
C SER A 687 -27.69 23.02 -3.37
N PRO A 688 -27.01 22.82 -2.21
CA PRO A 688 -27.43 23.42 -0.94
C PRO A 688 -27.31 24.96 -0.90
N LEU A 689 -26.61 25.56 -1.88
CA LEU A 689 -26.48 27.00 -2.06
C LEU A 689 -26.98 27.42 -3.45
N PRO A 690 -27.70 28.55 -3.58
CA PRO A 690 -27.94 29.18 -4.86
C PRO A 690 -26.64 29.51 -5.60
N ARG A 691 -26.64 29.43 -6.93
CA ARG A 691 -25.43 29.60 -7.75
C ARG A 691 -24.67 30.91 -7.49
N ALA A 692 -25.40 32.01 -7.26
CA ALA A 692 -24.81 33.30 -6.91
C ALA A 692 -24.11 33.29 -5.54
N GLU A 693 -24.66 32.60 -4.54
CA GLU A 693 -24.04 32.44 -3.22
C GLU A 693 -22.80 31.56 -3.28
N GLU A 694 -22.78 30.55 -4.14
CA GLU A 694 -21.59 29.72 -4.38
C GLU A 694 -20.44 30.52 -4.98
N ARG A 695 -20.72 31.33 -6.02
CA ARG A 695 -19.73 32.22 -6.63
C ARG A 695 -19.26 33.27 -5.61
N ALA A 696 -20.15 33.81 -4.78
CA ALA A 696 -19.79 34.72 -3.70
C ALA A 696 -18.85 34.07 -2.66
N LEU A 697 -19.18 32.85 -2.21
CA LEU A 697 -18.33 32.10 -1.29
C LEU A 697 -16.96 31.77 -1.91
N ALA A 698 -16.92 31.37 -3.18
CA ALA A 698 -15.66 31.09 -3.87
C ALA A 698 -14.76 32.34 -3.95
N ARG A 699 -15.34 33.52 -4.21
CA ARG A 699 -14.61 34.80 -4.18
C ARG A 699 -14.08 35.13 -2.79
N GLU A 700 -14.88 34.92 -1.75
CA GLU A 700 -14.45 35.10 -0.35
C GLU A 700 -13.26 34.18 -0.02
N LEU A 701 -13.28 32.94 -0.49
CA LEU A 701 -12.21 31.96 -0.27
C LEU A 701 -10.92 32.33 -1.03
N LEU A 702 -11.03 32.91 -2.23
CA LEU A 702 -9.89 33.33 -3.07
C LEU A 702 -9.23 34.64 -2.60
N GLY A 703 -9.99 35.56 -2.01
CA GLY A 703 -9.51 36.89 -1.60
C GLY A 703 -8.16 36.85 -0.85
N PRO A 704 -8.04 36.06 0.23
CA PRO A 704 -6.77 35.92 0.98
C PRO A 704 -5.63 35.27 0.18
N LEU A 705 -5.93 34.53 -0.88
CA LEU A 705 -4.92 33.84 -1.69
C LEU A 705 -4.30 34.72 -2.78
N LEU A 706 -5.02 35.75 -3.25
CA LEU A 706 -4.54 36.66 -4.31
C LEU A 706 -3.18 37.33 -3.99
N PRO A 707 -2.96 37.96 -2.81
CA PRO A 707 -1.66 38.53 -2.49
C PRO A 707 -0.56 37.47 -2.30
N LEU A 708 -0.92 36.28 -1.81
CA LEU A 708 0.01 35.16 -1.64
C LEU A 708 0.45 34.58 -3.00
N ALA A 709 -0.46 34.49 -3.96
CA ALA A 709 -0.15 34.06 -5.32
C ALA A 709 0.76 35.07 -6.03
N ARG A 710 0.48 36.37 -5.90
CA ARG A 710 1.31 37.45 -6.49
C ARG A 710 2.73 37.48 -5.94
N SER A 711 2.90 37.17 -4.65
CA SER A 711 4.22 37.09 -4.01
C SER A 711 4.94 35.74 -4.25
N GLY A 712 4.29 34.76 -4.89
CA GLY A 712 4.82 33.41 -5.06
C GLY A 712 4.81 32.56 -3.78
N SER A 713 4.22 33.06 -2.69
CA SER A 713 4.19 32.41 -1.37
C SER A 713 3.40 31.11 -1.34
N LEU A 714 2.62 30.80 -2.39
CA LEU A 714 1.87 29.55 -2.54
C LEU A 714 2.64 28.47 -3.35
N GLY A 715 3.86 28.76 -3.80
CA GLY A 715 4.64 27.84 -4.64
C GLY A 715 3.89 27.49 -5.92
N THR A 716 3.84 26.19 -6.24
CA THR A 716 3.17 25.65 -7.44
C THR A 716 1.67 25.94 -7.51
N LEU A 717 1.00 26.17 -6.37
CA LEU A 717 -0.42 26.51 -6.36
C LEU A 717 -0.72 27.93 -6.86
N SER A 718 0.28 28.81 -6.93
CA SER A 718 0.09 30.21 -7.36
C SER A 718 -0.55 30.30 -8.76
N ALA A 719 -0.16 29.40 -9.67
CA ALA A 719 -0.67 29.35 -11.05
C ALA A 719 -2.17 28.98 -11.14
N SER A 720 -2.75 28.39 -10.09
CA SER A 720 -4.17 27.99 -10.07
C SER A 720 -5.11 29.06 -9.53
N VAL A 721 -4.60 30.11 -8.86
CA VAL A 721 -5.45 31.11 -8.18
C VAL A 721 -6.17 32.02 -9.17
N VAL A 722 -5.48 32.50 -10.21
CA VAL A 722 -6.09 33.37 -11.23
C VAL A 722 -7.09 32.61 -12.11
N PRO A 723 -6.80 31.40 -12.61
CA PRO A 723 -7.81 30.57 -13.29
C PRO A 723 -9.04 30.28 -12.41
N ALA A 724 -8.86 30.04 -11.11
CA ALA A 724 -9.99 29.88 -10.19
C ALA A 724 -10.84 31.16 -10.09
N LEU A 725 -10.19 32.34 -10.01
CA LEU A 725 -10.88 33.63 -10.01
C LEU A 725 -11.65 33.86 -11.32
N ALA A 726 -11.01 33.60 -12.46
CA ALA A 726 -11.60 33.72 -13.80
C ALA A 726 -12.90 32.92 -13.95
N ARG A 727 -12.96 31.77 -13.28
CA ARG A 727 -14.11 30.86 -13.30
C ARG A 727 -15.30 31.34 -12.44
N VAL A 728 -15.06 32.16 -11.42
CA VAL A 728 -16.07 32.59 -10.45
C VAL A 728 -16.42 34.08 -10.54
N ASP A 729 -15.48 34.89 -11.02
CA ASP A 729 -15.57 36.34 -11.20
C ASP A 729 -14.72 36.78 -12.41
N PRO A 730 -15.24 36.59 -13.64
CA PRO A 730 -14.47 36.86 -14.85
C PRO A 730 -14.17 38.36 -15.06
N GLY A 731 -14.94 39.28 -14.47
CA GLY A 731 -14.82 40.72 -14.72
C GLY A 731 -13.43 41.29 -14.42
N PRO A 732 -12.91 41.19 -13.18
CA PRO A 732 -11.57 41.67 -12.84
C PRO A 732 -10.44 40.98 -13.64
N VAL A 733 -10.68 39.77 -14.14
CA VAL A 733 -9.68 39.00 -14.90
C VAL A 733 -9.64 39.42 -16.37
N LEU A 734 -10.78 39.80 -16.95
CA LEU A 734 -10.84 40.37 -18.29
C LEU A 734 -9.99 41.65 -18.37
N GLU A 735 -10.06 42.52 -17.35
CA GLU A 735 -9.16 43.69 -17.25
C GLU A 735 -7.68 43.29 -17.22
N MET A 736 -7.33 42.17 -16.57
CA MET A 736 -5.95 41.65 -16.55
C MET A 736 -5.50 41.11 -17.92
N ILE A 737 -6.41 40.50 -18.67
CA ILE A 737 -6.18 40.02 -20.05
C ILE A 737 -5.96 41.23 -20.98
N GLU A 738 -6.87 42.21 -20.94
CA GLU A 738 -6.80 43.43 -21.75
C GLU A 738 -5.50 44.22 -21.51
N ASN A 739 -5.08 44.32 -20.24
CA ASN A 739 -3.84 44.99 -19.84
C ASN A 739 -2.58 44.11 -20.02
N ARG A 740 -2.70 42.88 -20.54
CA ARG A 740 -1.60 41.94 -20.82
C ARG A 740 -0.72 41.63 -19.61
N VAL A 741 -1.33 41.47 -18.43
CA VAL A 741 -0.61 41.26 -17.15
C VAL A 741 -0.41 39.77 -16.82
N LEU A 742 -0.93 38.86 -17.66
CA LEU A 742 -0.93 37.41 -17.40
C LEU A 742 0.18 36.67 -18.15
N ALA A 743 0.83 35.73 -17.47
CA ALA A 743 1.86 34.86 -18.06
C ALA A 743 1.27 33.74 -18.95
N GLU A 744 0.10 33.21 -18.59
CA GLU A 744 -0.59 32.12 -19.31
C GLU A 744 -2.04 32.52 -19.67
N PRO A 745 -2.24 33.38 -20.68
CA PRO A 745 -3.57 33.93 -20.98
C PRO A 745 -4.57 32.88 -21.48
N THR A 746 -4.14 31.84 -22.18
CA THR A 746 -5.01 30.81 -22.77
C THR A 746 -5.85 30.06 -21.73
N ASN A 747 -5.22 29.51 -20.68
CA ASN A 747 -5.95 28.78 -19.64
C ASN A 747 -6.91 29.69 -18.87
N VAL A 748 -6.51 30.95 -18.64
CA VAL A 748 -7.36 31.94 -17.98
C VAL A 748 -8.58 32.29 -18.86
N LEU A 749 -8.38 32.51 -20.16
CA LEU A 749 -9.46 32.77 -21.10
C LEU A 749 -10.45 31.61 -21.19
N ILE A 750 -9.98 30.36 -21.16
CA ILE A 750 -10.85 29.17 -21.09
C ILE A 750 -11.76 29.25 -19.85
N GLN A 751 -11.22 29.58 -18.68
CA GLN A 751 -12.02 29.69 -17.46
C GLN A 751 -13.03 30.85 -17.50
N VAL A 752 -12.66 31.99 -18.11
CA VAL A 752 -13.59 33.11 -18.36
C VAL A 752 -14.73 32.68 -19.26
N ALA A 753 -14.40 32.08 -20.41
CA ALA A 753 -15.39 31.62 -21.38
C ALA A 753 -16.34 30.59 -20.76
N LEU A 754 -15.80 29.62 -20.02
CA LEU A 754 -16.62 28.64 -19.29
C LEU A 754 -17.54 29.31 -18.25
N SER A 755 -17.06 30.35 -17.55
CA SER A 755 -17.87 31.10 -16.57
C SER A 755 -19.03 31.82 -17.24
N GLN A 756 -18.76 32.56 -18.32
CA GLN A 756 -19.79 33.28 -19.07
C GLN A 756 -20.77 32.33 -19.73
N PHE A 757 -20.30 31.20 -20.28
CA PHE A 757 -21.14 30.27 -21.04
C PHE A 757 -22.22 29.61 -20.17
N GLU A 758 -21.98 29.53 -18.87
CA GLU A 758 -22.97 29.06 -17.91
C GLU A 758 -24.20 29.98 -17.83
N ASP A 759 -24.01 31.29 -17.95
CA ASP A 759 -25.09 32.29 -17.81
C ASP A 759 -25.58 32.82 -19.17
N ASP A 760 -24.65 33.07 -20.10
CA ASP A 760 -24.88 33.61 -21.44
C ASP A 760 -23.89 32.97 -22.45
N PRO A 761 -24.31 31.89 -23.15
CA PRO A 761 -23.51 31.27 -24.19
C PRO A 761 -23.07 32.22 -25.32
N ALA A 762 -23.88 33.23 -25.66
CA ALA A 762 -23.57 34.16 -26.73
C ALA A 762 -22.44 35.12 -26.32
N LEU A 763 -22.45 35.61 -25.07
CA LEU A 763 -21.37 36.42 -24.52
C LEU A 763 -20.05 35.65 -24.45
N ALA A 764 -20.08 34.37 -24.06
CA ALA A 764 -18.90 33.52 -24.06
C ALA A 764 -18.33 33.33 -25.46
N ILE A 765 -19.19 33.09 -26.45
CA ILE A 765 -18.78 33.00 -27.86
C ILE A 765 -18.13 34.30 -28.31
N ALA A 766 -18.76 35.45 -28.06
CA ALA A 766 -18.19 36.76 -28.43
C ALA A 766 -16.83 37.01 -27.76
N THR A 767 -16.67 36.60 -26.50
CA THR A 767 -15.41 36.74 -25.74
C THR A 767 -14.29 35.90 -26.34
N VAL A 768 -14.58 34.67 -26.77
CA VAL A 768 -13.58 33.82 -27.43
C VAL A 768 -13.27 34.31 -28.85
N GLU A 769 -14.27 34.79 -29.61
CA GLU A 769 -14.07 35.36 -30.95
C GLU A 769 -13.16 36.60 -30.95
N ALA A 770 -13.14 37.36 -29.86
CA ALA A 770 -12.30 38.54 -29.72
C ALA A 770 -10.80 38.24 -29.60
N ASP A 771 -10.42 37.02 -29.22
CA ASP A 771 -9.01 36.63 -29.12
C ASP A 771 -8.38 36.48 -30.52
N LEU A 772 -7.15 36.97 -30.70
CA LEU A 772 -6.49 36.98 -32.01
C LEU A 772 -5.82 35.64 -32.35
N ASP A 773 -5.51 34.80 -31.36
CA ASP A 773 -4.80 33.54 -31.57
C ASP A 773 -5.77 32.38 -31.89
N PRO A 774 -5.78 31.86 -33.14
CA PRO A 774 -6.65 30.75 -33.51
C PRO A 774 -6.40 29.47 -32.68
N GLY A 775 -5.16 29.23 -32.22
CA GLY A 775 -4.87 28.06 -31.38
C GLY A 775 -5.60 28.12 -30.04
N THR A 776 -5.56 29.29 -29.38
CA THR A 776 -6.27 29.60 -28.14
C THR A 776 -7.79 29.51 -28.33
N ARG A 777 -8.33 30.11 -29.40
CA ARG A 777 -9.78 30.00 -29.70
C ARG A 777 -10.23 28.54 -29.86
N ALA A 778 -9.46 27.73 -30.60
CA ALA A 778 -9.77 26.31 -30.78
C ALA A 778 -9.83 25.54 -29.44
N LEU A 779 -8.91 25.80 -28.52
CA LEU A 779 -8.95 25.23 -27.16
C LEU A 779 -10.17 25.69 -26.36
N CYS A 780 -10.54 26.96 -26.46
CA CYS A 780 -11.76 27.49 -25.85
C CYS A 780 -13.01 26.80 -26.41
N TRP A 781 -13.13 26.62 -27.72
CA TRP A 781 -14.25 25.93 -28.35
C TRP A 781 -14.38 24.48 -27.89
N LEU A 782 -13.26 23.76 -27.80
CA LEU A 782 -13.23 22.39 -27.25
C LEU A 782 -13.67 22.36 -25.79
N ALA A 783 -13.17 23.28 -24.96
CA ALA A 783 -13.56 23.36 -23.55
C ALA A 783 -15.05 23.69 -23.36
N LEU A 784 -15.60 24.60 -24.17
CA LEU A 784 -17.03 24.94 -24.17
C LEU A 784 -17.90 23.75 -24.63
N GLU A 785 -17.42 22.96 -25.59
CA GLU A 785 -18.11 21.72 -25.99
C GLU A 785 -18.13 20.71 -24.84
N ASP A 786 -17.00 20.49 -24.18
CA ASP A 786 -16.84 19.53 -23.08
C ASP A 786 -17.67 19.92 -21.84
N PHE A 787 -18.07 21.19 -21.71
CA PHE A 787 -18.82 21.71 -20.57
C PHE A 787 -20.24 21.13 -20.47
N ARG A 788 -20.54 20.47 -19.34
CA ARG A 788 -21.85 19.89 -18.99
C ARG A 788 -22.56 20.87 -18.04
N PRO A 789 -23.31 21.83 -18.59
CA PRO A 789 -24.63 21.56 -19.12
C PRO A 789 -24.87 22.25 -20.47
N ALA A 790 -23.99 22.04 -21.47
CA ALA A 790 -24.19 22.66 -22.78
C ALA A 790 -25.60 22.32 -23.35
N PRO A 791 -26.43 23.34 -23.63
CA PRO A 791 -27.76 23.14 -24.18
C PRO A 791 -27.66 22.70 -25.65
N ASP A 792 -28.59 21.83 -26.04
CA ASP A 792 -28.84 21.31 -27.41
C ASP A 792 -27.65 20.69 -28.19
N ARG A 793 -27.93 19.60 -28.91
CA ARG A 793 -26.98 18.91 -29.80
C ARG A 793 -26.43 19.88 -30.85
N ALA A 794 -27.26 20.77 -31.38
CA ALA A 794 -26.89 21.71 -32.45
C ALA A 794 -25.80 22.70 -32.03
N LEU A 795 -25.89 23.28 -30.83
CA LEU A 795 -24.87 24.21 -30.32
C LEU A 795 -23.51 23.50 -30.16
N ARG A 796 -23.51 22.29 -29.61
CA ARG A 796 -22.27 21.52 -29.42
C ARG A 796 -21.61 21.15 -30.77
N GLU A 797 -22.41 20.82 -31.79
CA GLU A 797 -21.89 20.60 -33.14
C GLU A 797 -21.30 21.89 -33.74
N ASN A 798 -21.97 23.04 -33.54
CA ASN A 798 -21.47 24.33 -33.96
C ASN A 798 -20.14 24.70 -33.28
N LEU A 799 -19.97 24.40 -32.00
CA LEU A 799 -18.71 24.61 -31.27
C LEU A 799 -17.57 23.75 -31.85
N LEU A 800 -17.83 22.47 -32.19
CA LEU A 800 -16.82 21.61 -32.84
C LEU A 800 -16.45 22.10 -34.25
N GLU A 801 -17.42 22.64 -35.00
CA GLU A 801 -17.17 23.23 -36.31
C GLU A 801 -16.28 24.47 -36.21
N ARG A 802 -16.56 25.36 -35.24
CA ARG A 802 -15.69 26.51 -34.91
C ARG A 802 -14.29 26.07 -34.49
N ALA A 803 -14.20 25.05 -33.61
CA ALA A 803 -12.93 24.45 -33.19
C ALA A 803 -12.11 23.95 -34.39
N LEU A 804 -12.76 23.31 -35.36
CA LEU A 804 -12.10 22.83 -36.57
C LEU A 804 -11.58 23.98 -37.45
N VAL A 805 -12.38 25.03 -37.64
CA VAL A 805 -11.97 26.22 -38.41
C VAL A 805 -10.72 26.85 -37.79
N ASP A 806 -10.74 27.08 -36.49
CA ASP A 806 -9.61 27.70 -35.79
C ASP A 806 -8.39 26.77 -35.68
N ALA A 807 -8.59 25.47 -35.47
CA ALA A 807 -7.50 24.49 -35.52
C ALA A 807 -6.77 24.48 -36.88
N ARG A 808 -7.50 24.72 -37.98
CA ARG A 808 -6.91 24.83 -39.33
C ARG A 808 -6.12 26.11 -39.51
N LEU A 809 -6.53 27.20 -38.87
CA LEU A 809 -5.84 28.50 -38.90
C LEU A 809 -4.61 28.56 -37.98
N ALA A 810 -4.51 27.65 -37.00
CA ALA A 810 -3.36 27.55 -36.11
C ALA A 810 -2.05 27.32 -36.91
N ALA A 811 -0.94 27.84 -36.35
CA ALA A 811 0.39 27.64 -36.91
C ALA A 811 0.70 26.13 -37.04
N PRO A 812 1.46 25.69 -38.06
CA PRO A 812 1.76 24.28 -38.30
C PRO A 812 2.79 23.73 -37.31
N THR A 813 2.41 23.65 -36.04
CA THR A 813 3.20 23.17 -34.90
C THR A 813 2.59 21.88 -34.33
N ALA A 814 3.23 21.31 -33.31
CA ALA A 814 2.68 20.21 -32.51
C ALA A 814 1.26 20.51 -31.98
N GLN A 815 0.99 21.78 -31.66
CA GLN A 815 -0.32 22.23 -31.17
C GLN A 815 -1.43 22.01 -32.21
N LYS A 816 -1.17 22.31 -33.49
CA LYS A 816 -2.15 22.07 -34.56
C LYS A 816 -2.50 20.59 -34.69
N VAL A 817 -1.51 19.70 -34.58
CA VAL A 817 -1.73 18.25 -34.60
C VAL A 817 -2.61 17.84 -33.42
N SER A 818 -2.31 18.33 -32.21
CA SER A 818 -3.14 18.09 -31.03
C SER A 818 -4.58 18.55 -31.24
N LEU A 819 -4.79 19.77 -31.72
CA LEU A 819 -6.12 20.35 -31.95
C LEU A 819 -6.94 19.54 -32.96
N LEU A 820 -6.34 19.17 -34.11
CA LEU A 820 -7.02 18.33 -35.11
C LEU A 820 -7.38 16.96 -34.54
N GLY A 821 -6.49 16.34 -33.75
CA GLY A 821 -6.75 15.09 -33.05
C GLY A 821 -7.88 15.21 -32.03
N GLN A 822 -7.88 16.26 -31.21
CA GLN A 822 -8.89 16.52 -30.19
C GLN A 822 -10.28 16.77 -30.79
N VAL A 823 -10.38 17.53 -31.89
CA VAL A 823 -11.64 17.73 -32.62
C VAL A 823 -12.13 16.41 -33.22
N ALA A 824 -11.24 15.62 -33.82
CA ALA A 824 -11.59 14.32 -34.39
C ALA A 824 -12.05 13.31 -33.34
N ASP A 825 -11.40 13.25 -32.17
CA ASP A 825 -11.78 12.33 -31.08
C ASP A 825 -13.23 12.59 -30.64
N ARG A 826 -13.63 13.86 -30.48
CA ARG A 826 -15.00 14.23 -30.08
C ARG A 826 -16.06 13.89 -31.14
N TRP A 827 -15.70 13.90 -32.43
CA TRP A 827 -16.57 13.35 -33.48
C TRP A 827 -16.67 11.82 -33.41
N LEU A 828 -15.56 11.12 -33.15
CA LEU A 828 -15.56 9.67 -32.98
C LEU A 828 -16.39 9.23 -31.77
N GLU A 829 -16.32 9.94 -30.65
CA GLU A 829 -17.12 9.63 -29.45
C GLU A 829 -18.63 9.79 -29.68
N ARG A 830 -19.02 10.62 -30.66
CA ARG A 830 -20.40 10.77 -31.13
C ARG A 830 -20.82 9.71 -32.16
N GLY A 831 -19.88 8.89 -32.63
CA GLY A 831 -20.10 7.91 -33.71
C GLY A 831 -20.02 8.49 -35.13
N GLU A 832 -19.54 9.73 -35.28
CA GLU A 832 -19.49 10.46 -36.56
C GLU A 832 -18.13 10.26 -37.27
N ILE A 833 -17.79 9.01 -37.59
CA ILE A 833 -16.50 8.64 -38.19
C ILE A 833 -16.24 9.36 -39.52
N GLU A 834 -17.28 9.58 -40.33
CA GLU A 834 -17.17 10.27 -41.62
C GLU A 834 -16.77 11.75 -41.46
N ARG A 835 -17.12 12.37 -40.32
CA ARG A 835 -16.67 13.73 -39.98
C ARG A 835 -15.24 13.73 -39.43
N ALA A 836 -14.87 12.73 -38.63
CA ALA A 836 -13.52 12.60 -38.06
C ALA A 836 -12.45 12.25 -39.10
N ARG A 837 -12.77 11.38 -40.06
CA ARG A 837 -11.84 10.84 -41.06
C ARG A 837 -11.05 11.93 -41.82
N PRO A 838 -11.68 12.94 -42.46
CA PRO A 838 -10.92 13.95 -43.19
C PRO A 838 -10.01 14.81 -42.29
N ILE A 839 -10.41 15.03 -41.03
CA ILE A 839 -9.63 15.79 -40.04
C ILE A 839 -8.35 15.03 -39.66
N LEU A 840 -8.47 13.72 -39.43
CA LEU A 840 -7.32 12.85 -39.11
C LEU A 840 -6.37 12.71 -40.31
N LEU A 841 -6.89 12.58 -41.53
CA LEU A 841 -6.03 12.56 -42.73
C LEU A 841 -5.30 13.90 -42.94
N GLU A 842 -5.92 15.02 -42.59
CA GLU A 842 -5.27 16.33 -42.58
C GLU A 842 -4.16 16.40 -41.52
N GLY A 843 -4.45 16.00 -40.28
CA GLY A 843 -3.46 15.95 -39.20
C GLY A 843 -2.27 15.03 -39.53
N GLN A 844 -2.51 13.90 -40.18
CA GLN A 844 -1.46 12.98 -40.65
C GLN A 844 -0.49 13.67 -41.62
N LYS A 845 -0.99 14.50 -42.54
CA LYS A 845 -0.15 15.31 -43.44
C LYS A 845 0.67 16.35 -42.69
N VAL A 846 0.09 16.99 -41.68
CA VAL A 846 0.81 17.95 -40.81
C VAL A 846 1.94 17.22 -40.06
N VAL A 847 1.66 16.07 -39.45
CA VAL A 847 2.68 15.25 -38.75
C VAL A 847 3.80 14.80 -39.69
N ALA A 848 3.47 14.45 -40.93
CA ALA A 848 4.46 14.06 -41.94
C ALA A 848 5.36 15.23 -42.37
N ALA A 849 4.86 16.47 -42.33
CA ALA A 849 5.58 17.68 -42.70
C ALA A 849 6.46 18.26 -41.57
N LEU A 850 6.27 17.84 -40.31
CA LEU A 850 7.08 18.29 -39.18
C LEU A 850 8.50 17.68 -39.23
N PRO A 851 9.53 18.39 -38.72
CA PRO A 851 10.91 17.92 -38.76
C PRO A 851 11.07 16.55 -38.11
N LYS A 852 11.91 15.69 -38.69
CA LYS A 852 12.01 14.29 -38.26
C LYS A 852 12.63 14.13 -36.88
N GLU A 853 13.40 15.11 -36.47
CA GLU A 853 14.13 15.20 -35.21
C GLU A 853 13.25 15.73 -34.06
N THR A 854 12.09 16.31 -34.35
CA THR A 854 11.21 16.90 -33.34
C THR A 854 10.34 15.82 -32.70
N TRP A 855 10.70 15.39 -31.49
CA TRP A 855 9.84 14.57 -30.64
C TRP A 855 8.91 15.46 -29.80
N PHE A 856 7.62 15.14 -29.78
CA PHE A 856 6.62 15.82 -28.95
C PHE A 856 5.43 14.89 -28.64
N SER A 857 4.92 14.97 -27.40
CA SER A 857 3.87 14.10 -26.84
C SER A 857 2.55 14.12 -27.61
N GLU A 858 2.22 15.24 -28.24
CA GLU A 858 0.97 15.48 -28.95
C GLU A 858 0.83 14.60 -30.20
N SER A 859 1.95 14.14 -30.77
CA SER A 859 1.94 13.18 -31.89
C SER A 859 1.48 11.79 -31.46
N GLU A 860 1.73 11.39 -30.22
CA GLU A 860 1.34 10.08 -29.65
C GLU A 860 -0.16 10.08 -29.30
N GLU A 861 -0.66 11.19 -28.74
CA GLU A 861 -2.10 11.39 -28.49
C GLU A 861 -2.89 11.38 -29.80
N PHE A 862 -2.42 12.12 -30.80
CA PHE A 862 -3.00 12.13 -32.15
C PHE A 862 -3.00 10.74 -32.77
N ALA A 863 -1.89 10.00 -32.68
CA ALA A 863 -1.78 8.65 -33.22
C ALA A 863 -2.79 7.68 -32.57
N CYS A 864 -3.08 7.83 -31.27
CA CYS A 864 -4.13 7.04 -30.61
C CYS A 864 -5.52 7.26 -31.23
N VAL A 865 -5.82 8.47 -31.69
CA VAL A 865 -7.08 8.80 -32.38
C VAL A 865 -7.05 8.36 -33.84
N LEU A 866 -5.90 8.54 -34.53
CA LEU A 866 -5.70 8.10 -35.92
C LEU A 866 -5.92 6.60 -36.08
N ALA A 867 -5.59 5.80 -35.07
CA ALA A 867 -5.78 4.35 -35.08
C ALA A 867 -7.22 3.90 -35.37
N ALA A 868 -8.21 4.76 -35.10
CA ALA A 868 -9.61 4.52 -35.44
C ALA A 868 -9.86 4.41 -36.96
N ILE A 869 -9.00 5.01 -37.80
CA ILE A 869 -9.14 4.99 -39.26
C ILE A 869 -7.93 4.41 -40.01
N ASP A 870 -6.74 4.43 -39.38
CA ASP A 870 -5.46 3.98 -39.96
C ASP A 870 -4.51 3.49 -38.85
N LEU A 871 -4.76 2.28 -38.36
CA LEU A 871 -3.94 1.62 -37.34
C LEU A 871 -2.47 1.42 -37.76
N PRO A 872 -2.15 1.02 -39.02
CA PRO A 872 -0.76 0.94 -39.46
C PRO A 872 0.00 2.27 -39.34
N ALA A 873 -0.61 3.39 -39.76
CA ALA A 873 0.04 4.70 -39.63
C ALA A 873 0.19 5.14 -38.17
N ALA A 874 -0.80 4.86 -37.31
CA ALA A 874 -0.69 5.10 -35.87
C ALA A 874 0.46 4.30 -35.25
N THR A 875 0.59 3.03 -35.62
CA THR A 875 1.66 2.14 -35.13
C THR A 875 3.04 2.67 -35.55
N ALA A 876 3.19 3.10 -36.79
CA ALA A 876 4.43 3.71 -37.28
C ALA A 876 4.81 4.99 -36.50
N LEU A 877 3.83 5.76 -36.02
CA LEU A 877 4.08 6.92 -35.17
C LEU A 877 4.53 6.52 -33.75
N PHE A 878 3.95 5.48 -33.16
CA PHE A 878 4.38 4.96 -31.84
C PHE A 878 5.82 4.43 -31.87
N GLU A 879 6.25 3.87 -32.99
CA GLU A 879 7.60 3.32 -33.20
C GLU A 879 8.67 4.37 -33.51
N ARG A 880 8.28 5.60 -33.90
CA ARG A 880 9.19 6.67 -34.37
C ARG A 880 10.10 7.28 -33.29
N ARG A 881 9.89 6.98 -32.00
CA ARG A 881 10.64 7.59 -30.88
C ARG A 881 12.09 7.06 -30.81
N GLY A 882 13.02 7.85 -31.30
CA GLY A 882 14.46 7.59 -31.14
C GLY A 882 15.32 8.75 -31.61
N ARG A 883 15.85 9.56 -30.66
CA ARG A 883 17.18 10.21 -30.69
C ARG A 883 17.42 11.29 -29.62
N THR A 884 16.42 11.74 -28.86
CA THR A 884 16.63 12.72 -27.77
C THR A 884 16.44 12.15 -26.35
N ASN A 885 15.87 10.95 -26.22
CA ASN A 885 15.88 10.14 -24.99
C ASN A 885 16.65 8.85 -25.27
N VAL A 886 17.60 8.50 -24.40
CA VAL A 886 18.63 7.45 -24.62
C VAL A 886 18.07 6.01 -24.50
N SER A 887 16.81 5.77 -24.83
CA SER A 887 16.23 4.42 -24.85
C SER A 887 15.25 4.26 -26.02
N PRO A 888 15.32 3.16 -26.80
CA PRO A 888 14.27 2.80 -27.75
C PRO A 888 12.94 2.69 -27.01
N THR A 889 11.80 2.90 -27.69
CA THR A 889 10.48 2.72 -27.07
C THR A 889 10.41 1.32 -26.46
N ASP A 890 10.38 1.26 -25.12
CA ASP A 890 10.28 -0.02 -24.45
C ASP A 890 8.92 -0.68 -24.78
N ALA A 891 8.88 -2.01 -24.72
CA ALA A 891 7.66 -2.75 -25.05
C ALA A 891 6.46 -2.36 -24.16
N ALA A 892 6.70 -1.82 -22.96
CA ALA A 892 5.65 -1.40 -22.04
C ALA A 892 4.99 -0.08 -22.49
N THR A 893 5.77 0.84 -23.06
CA THR A 893 5.33 2.11 -23.62
C THR A 893 4.53 1.88 -24.90
N LEU A 894 4.99 1.04 -25.83
CA LEU A 894 4.21 0.62 -27.01
C LEU A 894 2.89 -0.05 -26.60
N SER A 895 2.94 -0.95 -25.60
CA SER A 895 1.74 -1.60 -25.05
C SER A 895 0.72 -0.59 -24.50
N ARG A 896 1.19 0.48 -23.86
CA ARG A 896 0.34 1.57 -23.34
C ARG A 896 -0.36 2.32 -24.48
N TYR A 897 0.37 2.71 -25.53
CA TYR A 897 -0.23 3.41 -26.67
C TYR A 897 -1.18 2.52 -27.47
N ASN A 898 -0.81 1.27 -27.74
CA ASN A 898 -1.71 0.30 -28.39
C ASN A 898 -3.01 0.11 -27.61
N SER A 899 -2.94 0.04 -26.28
CA SER A 899 -4.14 -0.06 -25.45
C SER A 899 -4.99 1.22 -25.49
N GLN A 900 -4.38 2.41 -25.54
CA GLN A 900 -5.10 3.68 -25.70
C GLN A 900 -5.77 3.80 -27.09
N ALA A 901 -5.11 3.34 -28.15
CA ALA A 901 -5.70 3.23 -29.48
C ALA A 901 -6.89 2.26 -29.49
N ALA A 902 -6.76 1.11 -28.80
CA ALA A 902 -7.82 0.11 -28.69
C ALA A 902 -9.13 0.68 -28.12
N SER A 903 -9.08 1.63 -27.19
CA SER A 903 -10.30 2.21 -26.61
C SER A 903 -11.13 3.03 -27.60
N ARG A 904 -10.50 3.58 -28.65
CA ARG A 904 -11.18 4.28 -29.76
C ARG A 904 -11.60 3.31 -30.84
N LEU A 905 -10.74 2.34 -31.17
CA LEU A 905 -11.04 1.30 -32.14
C LEU A 905 -12.22 0.41 -31.72
N ALA A 906 -12.48 0.29 -30.41
CA ALA A 906 -13.56 -0.52 -29.85
C ALA A 906 -14.96 -0.20 -30.40
N SER A 907 -15.24 1.03 -30.84
CA SER A 907 -16.54 1.40 -31.48
C SER A 907 -16.62 1.07 -32.96
N ILE A 908 -15.54 0.58 -33.57
CA ILE A 908 -15.41 0.38 -35.02
C ILE A 908 -15.05 -1.08 -35.31
N ASP A 909 -13.95 -1.56 -34.72
CA ASP A 909 -13.47 -2.94 -34.82
C ASP A 909 -13.19 -3.51 -33.41
N PRO A 910 -14.23 -4.08 -32.76
CA PRO A 910 -14.09 -4.78 -31.49
C PRO A 910 -13.00 -5.85 -31.46
N ALA A 911 -12.80 -6.58 -32.55
CA ALA A 911 -11.87 -7.71 -32.60
C ALA A 911 -10.42 -7.21 -32.56
N GLU A 912 -10.12 -6.20 -33.37
CA GLU A 912 -8.78 -5.61 -33.41
C GLU A 912 -8.48 -4.79 -32.13
N ALA A 913 -9.50 -4.17 -31.54
CA ALA A 913 -9.38 -3.55 -30.22
C ALA A 913 -9.02 -4.58 -29.13
N GLU A 914 -9.69 -5.75 -29.09
CA GLU A 914 -9.35 -6.85 -28.17
C GLU A 914 -7.90 -7.32 -28.37
N ARG A 915 -7.41 -7.38 -29.61
CA ARG A 915 -6.03 -7.76 -29.94
C ARG A 915 -4.98 -6.75 -29.45
N LEU A 916 -5.28 -5.46 -29.51
CA LEU A 916 -4.37 -4.38 -29.13
C LEU A 916 -4.29 -4.13 -27.62
N ILE A 917 -5.29 -4.57 -26.86
CA ILE A 917 -5.28 -4.46 -25.39
C ILE A 917 -4.18 -5.38 -24.85
N ALA A 918 -3.07 -4.76 -24.43
CA ALA A 918 -1.91 -5.49 -23.97
C ALA A 918 -2.21 -6.33 -22.73
N PRO A 919 -1.47 -7.44 -22.50
CA PRO A 919 -1.54 -8.16 -21.25
C PRO A 919 -1.07 -7.25 -20.09
N PRO A 920 -1.44 -7.58 -18.86
CA PRO A 920 -1.01 -6.81 -17.71
C PRO A 920 0.51 -6.66 -17.54
N SER A 921 0.95 -5.47 -17.16
CA SER A 921 2.35 -5.17 -16.88
C SER A 921 2.51 -4.25 -15.66
N PRO A 922 3.51 -4.47 -14.79
CA PRO A 922 3.77 -3.63 -13.61
C PRO A 922 3.98 -2.14 -13.90
N GLY A 923 4.40 -1.79 -15.13
CA GLY A 923 4.59 -0.39 -15.55
C GLY A 923 3.34 0.29 -16.10
N PHE A 924 2.19 -0.39 -16.11
CA PHE A 924 0.98 0.07 -16.77
C PHE A 924 -0.21 0.23 -15.81
N TYR A 925 -0.05 1.12 -14.82
CA TYR A 925 -1.04 1.40 -13.78
C TYR A 925 -2.42 1.83 -14.31
N ASN A 926 -2.48 2.43 -15.52
CA ASN A 926 -3.72 2.97 -16.09
C ASN A 926 -4.52 1.95 -16.92
N ARG A 927 -4.01 0.73 -17.09
CA ARG A 927 -4.65 -0.31 -17.92
C ARG A 927 -6.11 -0.58 -17.55
N PRO A 928 -6.49 -0.73 -16.26
CA PRO A 928 -7.88 -1.04 -15.91
C PRO A 928 -8.86 0.01 -16.45
N TRP A 929 -8.50 1.29 -16.44
CA TRP A 929 -9.35 2.37 -16.95
C TRP A 929 -9.53 2.32 -18.45
N ILE A 930 -8.47 1.98 -19.18
CA ILE A 930 -8.52 1.79 -20.63
C ILE A 930 -9.42 0.60 -20.98
N VAL A 931 -9.30 -0.51 -20.24
CA VAL A 931 -10.17 -1.68 -20.41
C VAL A 931 -11.63 -1.33 -20.14
N LEU A 932 -11.92 -0.56 -19.08
CA LEU A 932 -13.28 -0.09 -18.78
C LEU A 932 -13.85 0.79 -19.91
N LYS A 933 -13.07 1.75 -20.44
CA LYS A 933 -13.47 2.59 -21.58
C LYS A 933 -13.71 1.72 -22.83
N ALA A 934 -12.77 0.84 -23.17
CA ALA A 934 -12.88 -0.04 -24.32
C ALA A 934 -14.10 -0.97 -24.23
N ALA A 935 -14.31 -1.64 -23.09
CA ALA A 935 -15.44 -2.55 -22.89
C ALA A 935 -16.79 -1.82 -23.00
N ARG A 936 -16.93 -0.64 -22.37
CA ARG A 936 -18.14 0.19 -22.49
C ARG A 936 -18.45 0.54 -23.95
N THR A 937 -17.44 0.98 -24.71
CA THR A 937 -17.59 1.38 -26.10
C THR A 937 -17.90 0.19 -27.01
N MET A 938 -17.19 -0.92 -26.80
CA MET A 938 -17.31 -2.17 -27.55
C MET A 938 -18.68 -2.82 -27.43
N ALA A 939 -19.31 -2.71 -26.26
CA ALA A 939 -20.54 -3.43 -25.96
C ALA A 939 -21.72 -3.10 -26.89
N LYS A 940 -21.71 -1.92 -27.52
CA LYS A 940 -22.73 -1.53 -28.51
C LYS A 940 -22.70 -2.42 -29.76
N LEU A 941 -21.53 -2.94 -30.13
CA LEU A 941 -21.32 -3.79 -31.30
C LEU A 941 -21.13 -5.27 -30.93
N ASP A 942 -20.42 -5.55 -29.83
CA ASP A 942 -20.07 -6.90 -29.41
C ASP A 942 -20.00 -7.00 -27.87
N LEU A 943 -21.17 -7.20 -27.25
CA LEU A 943 -21.29 -7.37 -25.79
C LEU A 943 -20.52 -8.59 -25.25
N PRO A 944 -20.58 -9.79 -25.87
CA PRO A 944 -19.79 -10.93 -25.40
C PRO A 944 -18.29 -10.63 -25.34
N ARG A 945 -17.73 -9.95 -26.35
CA ARG A 945 -16.33 -9.55 -26.37
C ARG A 945 -16.00 -8.48 -25.34
N ALA A 946 -16.87 -7.48 -25.18
CA ALA A 946 -16.72 -6.47 -24.13
C ALA A 946 -16.59 -7.10 -22.73
N ARG A 947 -17.39 -8.13 -22.44
CA ARG A 947 -17.31 -8.89 -21.19
C ARG A 947 -16.01 -9.66 -21.04
N ARG A 948 -15.53 -10.34 -22.09
CA ARG A 948 -14.23 -11.05 -22.05
C ARG A 948 -13.06 -10.10 -21.79
N VAL A 949 -13.03 -8.97 -22.47
CA VAL A 949 -11.99 -7.95 -22.31
C VAL A 949 -11.98 -7.41 -20.87
N LEU A 950 -13.16 -7.23 -20.28
CA LEU A 950 -13.30 -6.78 -18.89
C LEU A 950 -12.69 -7.76 -17.87
N GLU A 951 -12.84 -9.06 -18.06
CA GLU A 951 -12.26 -10.09 -17.18
C GLU A 951 -10.73 -10.03 -17.12
N THR A 952 -10.08 -9.48 -18.16
CA THR A 952 -8.61 -9.32 -18.19
C THR A 952 -8.07 -8.29 -17.19
N ILE A 953 -8.93 -7.51 -16.52
CA ILE A 953 -8.51 -6.63 -15.42
C ILE A 953 -7.96 -7.46 -14.25
N GLY A 954 -8.53 -8.63 -13.99
CA GLY A 954 -8.17 -9.49 -12.86
C GLY A 954 -6.79 -10.15 -12.95
N ASP A 955 -6.19 -10.20 -14.15
CA ASP A 955 -4.93 -10.92 -14.39
C ASP A 955 -3.67 -10.11 -14.04
N THR A 956 -3.81 -8.92 -13.45
CA THR A 956 -2.73 -7.93 -13.44
C THR A 956 -1.59 -8.15 -12.47
N GLY A 957 -1.73 -9.06 -11.49
CA GLY A 957 -0.72 -9.30 -10.44
C GLY A 957 -0.40 -8.08 -9.57
N MET A 958 -0.90 -6.89 -9.93
CA MET A 958 -0.95 -5.67 -9.14
C MET A 958 -2.33 -5.54 -8.51
N ALA A 959 -2.43 -4.65 -7.51
CA ALA A 959 -3.60 -4.38 -6.68
C ALA A 959 -4.80 -3.74 -7.44
N ALA A 960 -5.13 -4.18 -8.66
CA ALA A 960 -6.40 -3.85 -9.28
C ALA A 960 -7.52 -4.49 -8.45
N SER A 961 -8.42 -3.66 -7.91
CA SER A 961 -9.52 -4.13 -7.08
C SER A 961 -10.37 -5.13 -7.87
N SER A 962 -10.65 -6.31 -7.28
CA SER A 962 -11.60 -7.29 -7.85
C SER A 962 -12.98 -6.69 -8.11
N ALA A 963 -13.28 -5.53 -7.50
CA ALA A 963 -14.49 -4.76 -7.73
C ALA A 963 -14.56 -4.07 -9.10
N LEU A 964 -13.45 -3.94 -9.84
CA LEU A 964 -13.45 -3.26 -11.14
C LEU A 964 -14.17 -4.06 -12.24
N VAL A 965 -14.17 -5.39 -12.17
CA VAL A 965 -14.95 -6.22 -13.11
C VAL A 965 -16.46 -5.97 -12.96
N PRO A 966 -17.08 -6.15 -11.77
CA PRO A 966 -18.51 -5.86 -11.65
C PRO A 966 -18.83 -4.37 -11.85
N PHE A 967 -17.95 -3.45 -11.44
CA PHE A 967 -18.11 -2.03 -11.80
C PHE A 967 -18.13 -1.80 -13.31
N GLY A 968 -17.26 -2.49 -14.06
CA GLY A 968 -17.24 -2.43 -15.52
C GLY A 968 -18.50 -2.94 -16.18
N LEU A 969 -19.22 -3.92 -15.59
CA LEU A 969 -20.55 -4.31 -16.07
C LEU A 969 -21.53 -3.13 -15.95
N GLY A 970 -21.46 -2.35 -14.88
CA GLY A 970 -22.24 -1.12 -14.72
C GLY A 970 -21.86 -0.04 -15.74
N ARG A 971 -20.57 0.08 -16.11
CA ARG A 971 -20.13 0.97 -17.20
C ARG A 971 -20.60 0.50 -18.58
N ILE A 972 -20.64 -0.81 -18.82
CA ILE A 972 -21.25 -1.37 -20.03
C ILE A 972 -22.75 -1.06 -20.06
N ALA A 973 -23.47 -1.24 -18.93
CA ALA A 973 -24.88 -0.89 -18.82
C ALA A 973 -25.12 0.58 -19.18
N ASP A 974 -24.27 1.50 -18.70
CA ASP A 974 -24.32 2.91 -19.08
C ASP A 974 -24.14 3.13 -20.60
N GLY A 975 -23.18 2.44 -21.22
CA GLY A 975 -22.95 2.47 -22.68
C GLY A 975 -24.13 1.97 -23.51
N LEU A 976 -24.89 0.99 -22.99
CA LEU A 976 -26.07 0.40 -23.61
C LEU A 976 -27.38 1.11 -23.25
N ALA A 977 -27.36 2.05 -22.30
CA ALA A 977 -28.57 2.61 -21.71
C ALA A 977 -29.58 3.19 -22.73
N ARG A 978 -29.09 3.76 -23.84
CA ARG A 978 -29.93 4.31 -24.92
C ARG A 978 -30.31 3.29 -25.99
N SER A 979 -29.42 2.37 -26.34
CA SER A 979 -29.61 1.44 -27.46
C SER A 979 -30.27 0.13 -27.06
N ASN A 980 -30.03 -0.36 -25.84
CA ASN A 980 -30.61 -1.59 -25.31
C ASN A 980 -30.87 -1.48 -23.79
N PRO A 981 -31.93 -0.76 -23.38
CA PRO A 981 -32.23 -0.50 -21.96
C PRO A 981 -32.63 -1.74 -21.16
N VAL A 982 -33.10 -2.81 -21.81
CA VAL A 982 -33.43 -4.08 -21.13
C VAL A 982 -32.15 -4.78 -20.67
N GLU A 983 -31.20 -4.97 -21.58
CA GLU A 983 -29.92 -5.60 -21.26
C GLU A 983 -29.08 -4.71 -20.33
N ALA A 984 -29.15 -3.38 -20.51
CA ALA A 984 -28.50 -2.43 -19.60
C ALA A 984 -28.97 -2.61 -18.15
N ARG A 985 -30.29 -2.77 -17.91
CA ARG A 985 -30.83 -3.02 -16.56
C ARG A 985 -30.33 -4.34 -15.98
N ARG A 986 -30.30 -5.42 -16.79
CA ARG A 986 -29.78 -6.73 -16.37
C ARG A 986 -28.30 -6.66 -15.95
N LEU A 987 -27.48 -5.96 -16.73
CA LEU A 987 -26.05 -5.77 -16.44
C LEU A 987 -25.83 -4.88 -15.21
N LEU A 988 -26.68 -3.87 -15.01
CA LEU A 988 -26.63 -3.02 -13.83
C LEU A 988 -26.94 -3.83 -12.57
N ASP A 989 -27.92 -4.74 -12.63
CA ASP A 989 -28.21 -5.65 -11.51
C ASP A 989 -27.04 -6.58 -11.21
N GLU A 990 -26.46 -7.19 -12.24
CA GLU A 990 -25.28 -8.04 -12.12
C GLU A 990 -24.07 -7.28 -11.52
N ALA A 991 -23.90 -6.01 -11.89
CA ALA A 991 -22.87 -5.13 -11.34
C ALA A 991 -23.06 -4.90 -9.84
N TYR A 992 -24.26 -4.52 -9.40
CA TYR A 992 -24.56 -4.28 -7.99
C TYR A 992 -24.44 -5.57 -7.17
N ASP A 993 -24.89 -6.72 -7.69
CA ASP A 993 -24.79 -8.01 -7.00
C ASP A 993 -23.33 -8.46 -6.86
N GLY A 994 -22.52 -8.30 -7.92
CA GLY A 994 -21.09 -8.61 -7.89
C GLY A 994 -20.33 -7.73 -6.89
N LEU A 995 -20.59 -6.42 -6.90
CA LEU A 995 -20.03 -5.46 -5.94
C LEU A 995 -20.47 -5.79 -4.51
N ARG A 996 -21.76 -6.05 -4.29
CA ARG A 996 -22.29 -6.42 -2.97
C ARG A 996 -21.66 -7.69 -2.41
N LYS A 997 -21.48 -8.73 -3.23
CA LYS A 997 -20.80 -9.98 -2.83
C LYS A 997 -19.36 -9.73 -2.37
N ILE A 998 -18.65 -8.81 -3.02
CA ILE A 998 -17.29 -8.43 -2.61
C ILE A 998 -17.32 -7.72 -1.26
N ALA A 999 -18.27 -6.79 -1.06
CA ALA A 999 -18.38 -6.07 0.21
C ALA A 999 -18.75 -6.97 1.39
N VAL A 1000 -19.70 -7.89 1.22
CA VAL A 1000 -20.10 -8.84 2.29
C VAL A 1000 -18.96 -9.77 2.69
N LYS A 1001 -18.04 -10.08 1.77
CA LYS A 1001 -16.81 -10.87 2.05
C LYS A 1001 -15.70 -10.08 2.76
N GLY A 1002 -15.95 -8.83 3.16
CA GLY A 1002 -14.94 -7.99 3.82
C GLY A 1002 -13.85 -7.44 2.89
N ASN A 1003 -14.05 -7.53 1.57
CA ASN A 1003 -13.08 -7.07 0.56
C ASN A 1003 -13.49 -5.73 -0.06
N GLN A 1004 -14.01 -4.79 0.74
CA GLN A 1004 -14.59 -3.53 0.24
C GLN A 1004 -13.56 -2.62 -0.44
N GLY A 1005 -12.26 -2.79 -0.16
CA GLY A 1005 -11.22 -1.84 -0.59
C GLY A 1005 -11.30 -0.49 0.14
N LEU A 1006 -10.37 0.42 -0.18
CA LEU A 1006 -10.27 1.76 0.40
C LEU A 1006 -10.16 2.81 -0.71
N GLY A 1007 -10.33 4.10 -0.37
CA GLY A 1007 -10.24 5.19 -1.34
C GLY A 1007 -11.42 5.27 -2.28
N GLN A 1008 -11.23 6.02 -3.36
CA GLN A 1008 -12.22 6.16 -4.43
C GLN A 1008 -12.53 4.82 -5.11
N GLY A 1009 -11.60 3.86 -5.11
CA GLY A 1009 -11.81 2.51 -5.65
C GLY A 1009 -12.54 1.54 -4.73
N SER A 1010 -13.07 2.00 -3.60
CA SER A 1010 -13.86 1.16 -2.69
C SER A 1010 -15.19 0.75 -3.31
N VAL A 1011 -15.71 -0.42 -2.93
CA VAL A 1011 -16.98 -0.95 -3.44
C VAL A 1011 -18.12 0.05 -3.29
N ALA A 1012 -18.24 0.70 -2.13
CA ALA A 1012 -19.29 1.69 -1.90
C ALA A 1012 -19.21 2.87 -2.88
N ASN A 1013 -18.00 3.40 -3.14
CA ASN A 1013 -17.80 4.46 -4.13
C ASN A 1013 -18.14 3.98 -5.54
N LEU A 1014 -17.65 2.81 -5.95
CA LEU A 1014 -17.96 2.24 -7.26
C LEU A 1014 -19.46 2.01 -7.48
N MET A 1015 -20.19 1.61 -6.44
CA MET A 1015 -21.66 1.51 -6.50
C MET A 1015 -22.30 2.90 -6.60
N ALA A 1016 -21.82 3.89 -5.82
CA ALA A 1016 -22.34 5.25 -5.81
C ALA A 1016 -22.17 5.95 -7.17
N GLU A 1017 -21.06 5.70 -7.87
CA GLU A 1017 -20.81 6.16 -9.24
C GLU A 1017 -21.86 5.67 -10.25
N LEU A 1018 -22.53 4.55 -9.98
CA LEU A 1018 -23.55 3.99 -10.87
C LEU A 1018 -24.95 4.56 -10.61
N LEU A 1019 -25.15 5.35 -9.54
CA LEU A 1019 -26.46 5.92 -9.20
C LEU A 1019 -27.08 6.81 -10.30
N PRO A 1020 -26.33 7.65 -11.04
CA PRO A 1020 -26.89 8.39 -12.17
C PRO A 1020 -27.40 7.50 -13.30
N VAL A 1021 -26.80 6.30 -13.45
CA VAL A 1021 -27.25 5.28 -14.41
C VAL A 1021 -28.55 4.64 -13.93
N VAL A 1022 -28.65 4.36 -12.63
CA VAL A 1022 -29.88 3.87 -11.97
C VAL A 1022 -31.01 4.89 -12.13
N GLU A 1023 -30.79 6.16 -11.79
CA GLU A 1023 -31.80 7.23 -11.92
C GLU A 1023 -32.37 7.32 -13.34
N ARG A 1024 -31.53 7.12 -14.37
CA ARG A 1024 -31.93 7.19 -15.77
C ARG A 1024 -32.63 5.93 -16.29
N LEU A 1025 -32.20 4.74 -15.85
CA LEU A 1025 -32.71 3.45 -16.36
C LEU A 1025 -33.85 2.87 -15.53
N ASP A 1026 -33.82 3.10 -14.21
CA ASP A 1026 -34.71 2.48 -13.24
C ASP A 1026 -34.86 3.38 -11.97
N PRO A 1027 -35.52 4.54 -12.10
CA PRO A 1027 -35.63 5.53 -11.02
C PRO A 1027 -36.34 4.98 -9.77
N GLU A 1028 -37.25 4.01 -9.91
CA GLU A 1028 -37.94 3.38 -8.78
C GLU A 1028 -37.00 2.57 -7.89
N ARG A 1029 -35.83 2.18 -8.40
CA ARG A 1029 -34.80 1.45 -7.64
C ARG A 1029 -33.74 2.36 -7.04
N LEU A 1030 -33.79 3.66 -7.27
CA LEU A 1030 -32.74 4.56 -6.80
C LEU A 1030 -32.60 4.54 -5.26
N ALA A 1031 -33.72 4.51 -4.54
CA ALA A 1031 -33.72 4.43 -3.08
C ALA A 1031 -33.09 3.14 -2.54
N GLU A 1032 -33.45 1.97 -3.07
CA GLU A 1032 -32.83 0.70 -2.65
C GLU A 1032 -31.33 0.65 -3.00
N ARG A 1033 -30.92 1.24 -4.14
CA ARG A 1033 -29.51 1.28 -4.54
C ARG A 1033 -28.67 2.19 -3.65
N ILE A 1034 -29.20 3.32 -3.18
CA ILE A 1034 -28.53 4.19 -2.20
C ILE A 1034 -28.33 3.46 -0.86
N TRP A 1035 -29.34 2.73 -0.38
CA TRP A 1035 -29.19 1.92 0.82
C TRP A 1035 -28.14 0.81 0.64
N LEU A 1036 -28.11 0.14 -0.52
CA LEU A 1036 -27.08 -0.86 -0.85
C LEU A 1036 -25.67 -0.27 -0.91
N VAL A 1037 -25.52 0.94 -1.47
CA VAL A 1037 -24.27 1.71 -1.48
C VAL A 1037 -23.78 1.94 -0.05
N ALA A 1038 -24.64 2.51 0.80
CA ALA A 1038 -24.31 2.81 2.19
C ALA A 1038 -24.00 1.55 3.00
N ALA A 1039 -24.69 0.45 2.72
CA ALA A 1039 -24.49 -0.85 3.36
C ALA A 1039 -23.22 -1.59 2.89
N SER A 1040 -22.53 -1.09 1.87
CA SER A 1040 -21.33 -1.72 1.29
C SER A 1040 -20.03 -0.99 1.67
N ARG A 1041 -20.11 -0.09 2.65
CA ARG A 1041 -18.96 0.64 3.21
C ARG A 1041 -18.02 -0.28 3.98
N ALA A 1042 -16.74 0.05 3.94
CA ALA A 1042 -15.74 -0.53 4.83
C ALA A 1042 -16.04 -0.13 6.29
N PRO A 1043 -15.72 -0.97 7.30
CA PRO A 1043 -15.88 -0.61 8.70
C PRO A 1043 -15.14 0.69 9.05
N SER A 1044 -15.73 1.51 9.93
CA SER A 1044 -15.04 2.69 10.45
C SER A 1044 -13.85 2.24 11.30
N VAL A 1045 -12.68 2.81 11.03
CA VAL A 1045 -11.44 2.54 11.76
C VAL A 1045 -11.04 3.74 12.58
N LEU A 1046 -10.39 3.50 13.72
CA LEU A 1046 -9.99 4.57 14.64
C LEU A 1046 -8.99 5.53 14.00
N GLU A 1047 -8.13 5.09 13.09
CA GLU A 1047 -7.22 5.96 12.33
C GLU A 1047 -7.28 5.60 10.84
N PRO A 1048 -8.14 6.25 10.05
CA PRO A 1048 -8.14 6.03 8.61
C PRO A 1048 -6.87 6.63 7.99
N ASP A 1049 -6.27 5.90 7.05
CA ASP A 1049 -5.24 6.46 6.19
C ASP A 1049 -5.84 7.52 5.25
N ALA A 1050 -4.99 8.26 4.52
CA ALA A 1050 -5.44 9.31 3.61
C ALA A 1050 -6.48 8.81 2.58
N ARG A 1051 -6.34 7.56 2.13
CA ARG A 1051 -7.27 6.94 1.17
C ARG A 1051 -8.59 6.58 1.83
N GLY A 1052 -8.59 6.12 3.09
CA GLY A 1052 -9.83 5.91 3.85
C GLY A 1052 -10.67 7.18 3.97
N LEU A 1053 -10.02 8.31 4.28
CA LEU A 1053 -10.68 9.62 4.35
C LEU A 1053 -11.18 10.08 2.98
N GLU A 1054 -10.32 10.03 1.96
CA GLU A 1054 -10.67 10.35 0.58
C GLU A 1054 -11.90 9.55 0.12
N GLY A 1055 -11.92 8.24 0.38
CA GLY A 1055 -13.03 7.38 0.04
C GLY A 1055 -14.33 7.74 0.77
N THR A 1056 -14.24 8.15 2.05
CA THR A 1056 -15.41 8.53 2.86
C THR A 1056 -16.05 9.82 2.37
N PHE A 1057 -15.25 10.86 2.13
CA PHE A 1057 -15.77 12.14 1.62
C PHE A 1057 -16.23 12.05 0.17
N ALA A 1058 -15.57 11.24 -0.68
CA ALA A 1058 -16.07 10.94 -2.01
C ALA A 1058 -17.44 10.25 -1.97
N LEU A 1059 -17.64 9.30 -1.05
CA LEU A 1059 -18.92 8.62 -0.89
C LEU A 1059 -20.01 9.59 -0.43
N ALA A 1060 -19.72 10.40 0.59
CA ALA A 1060 -20.66 11.40 1.11
C ALA A 1060 -21.06 12.40 0.02
N MET A 1061 -20.11 12.87 -0.78
CA MET A 1061 -20.37 13.71 -1.96
C MET A 1061 -21.35 13.05 -2.94
N LEU A 1062 -21.10 11.79 -3.32
CA LEU A 1062 -21.94 11.07 -4.29
C LEU A 1062 -23.34 10.78 -3.75
N VAL A 1063 -23.46 10.44 -2.46
CA VAL A 1063 -24.74 10.15 -1.79
C VAL A 1063 -25.54 11.43 -1.53
N ALA A 1064 -24.90 12.55 -1.16
CA ALA A 1064 -25.56 13.82 -0.89
C ALA A 1064 -26.28 14.42 -2.10
N ARG A 1065 -25.93 13.96 -3.31
CA ARG A 1065 -26.67 14.24 -4.54
C ARG A 1065 -28.12 13.75 -4.48
N TYR A 1066 -28.42 12.75 -3.65
CA TYR A 1066 -29.73 12.11 -3.58
C TYR A 1066 -30.34 12.13 -2.18
N ASP A 1067 -29.52 11.94 -1.14
CA ASP A 1067 -29.95 11.94 0.26
C ASP A 1067 -28.85 12.52 1.16
N ARG A 1068 -29.07 13.77 1.61
CA ARG A 1068 -28.11 14.47 2.49
C ARG A 1068 -28.06 13.86 3.88
N ALA A 1069 -29.16 13.34 4.40
CA ALA A 1069 -29.19 12.79 5.75
C ALA A 1069 -28.32 11.53 5.86
N ILE A 1070 -28.35 10.66 4.83
CA ILE A 1070 -27.43 9.52 4.75
C ILE A 1070 -25.98 9.99 4.60
N ALA A 1071 -25.73 10.97 3.74
CA ALA A 1071 -24.38 11.52 3.55
C ALA A 1071 -23.80 12.15 4.83
N ASP A 1072 -24.62 12.83 5.62
CA ASP A 1072 -24.24 13.43 6.90
C ASP A 1072 -23.79 12.35 7.90
N VAL A 1073 -24.50 11.23 7.98
CA VAL A 1073 -24.10 10.10 8.83
C VAL A 1073 -22.76 9.52 8.38
N ILE A 1074 -22.49 9.47 7.07
CA ILE A 1074 -21.22 8.99 6.51
C ILE A 1074 -20.06 9.97 6.80
N ALA A 1075 -20.25 11.27 6.58
CA ALA A 1075 -19.18 12.27 6.64
C ALA A 1075 -18.84 12.75 8.05
N THR A 1076 -19.85 12.93 8.91
CA THR A 1076 -19.69 13.60 10.22
C THR A 1076 -18.61 12.98 11.11
N PRO A 1077 -18.52 11.64 11.28
CA PRO A 1077 -17.51 11.04 12.15
C PRO A 1077 -16.07 11.42 11.76
N GLU A 1078 -15.80 11.51 10.46
CA GLU A 1078 -14.47 11.87 9.95
C GLU A 1078 -14.29 13.39 9.91
N LEU A 1079 -15.34 14.15 9.63
CA LEU A 1079 -15.29 15.62 9.64
C LEU A 1079 -14.91 16.18 11.02
N GLU A 1080 -15.44 15.61 12.11
CA GLU A 1080 -15.11 15.98 13.50
C GLU A 1080 -13.61 15.81 13.86
N ARG A 1081 -12.90 15.00 13.08
CA ARG A 1081 -11.51 14.59 13.33
C ARG A 1081 -10.55 15.04 12.24
N LEU A 1082 -11.06 15.56 11.13
CA LEU A 1082 -10.30 15.83 9.91
C LEU A 1082 -9.12 16.77 10.17
N SER A 1083 -9.30 17.86 10.91
CA SER A 1083 -8.23 18.78 11.26
C SER A 1083 -7.07 18.08 12.00
N ASP A 1084 -7.38 17.23 12.98
CA ASP A 1084 -6.37 16.48 13.74
C ASP A 1084 -5.63 15.48 12.85
N LEU A 1085 -6.37 14.78 11.97
CA LEU A 1085 -5.80 13.80 11.05
C LEU A 1085 -4.85 14.47 10.05
N LEU A 1086 -5.23 15.62 9.49
CA LEU A 1086 -4.42 16.34 8.51
C LEU A 1086 -3.13 16.90 9.10
N ILE A 1087 -3.17 17.47 10.31
CA ILE A 1087 -1.98 18.04 10.96
C ILE A 1087 -0.97 16.96 11.35
N ASN A 1088 -1.47 15.80 11.76
CA ASN A 1088 -0.64 14.71 12.27
C ASN A 1088 -0.13 13.76 11.19
N SER A 1089 -0.48 14.01 9.94
CA SER A 1089 -0.22 13.15 8.80
C SER A 1089 1.17 13.32 8.17
N ASN A 1090 1.61 12.30 7.42
CA ASN A 1090 2.87 12.29 6.68
C ASN A 1090 2.69 12.81 5.24
N ALA A 1091 3.78 12.96 4.50
CA ALA A 1091 3.79 13.51 3.13
C ALA A 1091 2.82 12.83 2.14
N ARG A 1092 2.38 11.58 2.38
CA ARG A 1092 1.39 10.90 1.53
C ARG A 1092 -0.02 11.50 1.61
N TYR A 1093 -0.38 12.18 2.72
CA TYR A 1093 -1.66 12.86 2.83
C TYR A 1093 -1.75 14.10 1.93
N ASN A 1094 -0.62 14.79 1.70
CA ASN A 1094 -0.61 16.00 0.87
C ASN A 1094 -1.09 15.75 -0.57
N ALA A 1095 -0.84 14.55 -1.12
CA ALA A 1095 -1.34 14.18 -2.45
C ALA A 1095 -2.87 13.99 -2.50
N ALA A 1096 -3.49 13.57 -1.39
CA ALA A 1096 -4.93 13.31 -1.29
C ALA A 1096 -5.75 14.52 -0.81
N ASN A 1097 -5.11 15.52 -0.18
CA ASN A 1097 -5.75 16.72 0.37
C ASN A 1097 -6.67 17.40 -0.65
N ALA A 1098 -6.19 17.60 -1.88
CA ALA A 1098 -6.95 18.29 -2.91
C ALA A 1098 -8.28 17.56 -3.20
N THR A 1099 -8.26 16.23 -3.28
CA THR A 1099 -9.46 15.42 -3.48
C THR A 1099 -10.40 15.49 -2.29
N ILE A 1100 -9.87 15.31 -1.06
CA ILE A 1100 -10.66 15.37 0.18
C ILE A 1100 -11.39 16.72 0.28
N PHE A 1101 -10.66 17.82 0.07
CA PHE A 1101 -11.21 19.17 0.17
C PHE A 1101 -12.22 19.49 -0.93
N LYS A 1102 -11.96 19.04 -2.16
CA LYS A 1102 -12.95 19.17 -3.23
C LYS A 1102 -14.21 18.39 -2.90
N SER A 1103 -14.11 17.12 -2.52
CA SER A 1103 -15.27 16.29 -2.14
C SER A 1103 -16.07 16.90 -0.99
N LEU A 1104 -15.38 17.41 0.04
CA LEU A 1104 -16.04 18.12 1.15
C LEU A 1104 -16.81 19.34 0.66
N ALA A 1105 -16.23 20.12 -0.27
CA ALA A 1105 -16.87 21.30 -0.82
C ALA A 1105 -18.10 20.99 -1.69
N VAL A 1106 -18.09 19.86 -2.40
CA VAL A 1106 -19.26 19.41 -3.18
C VAL A 1106 -20.35 18.91 -2.25
N TYR A 1107 -19.98 18.17 -1.21
CA TYR A 1107 -20.90 17.64 -0.19
C TYR A 1107 -21.62 18.77 0.57
N ASP A 1108 -20.86 19.67 1.19
CA ASP A 1108 -21.38 20.85 1.87
C ASP A 1108 -20.38 22.02 1.78
N PRO A 1109 -20.64 23.00 0.88
CA PRO A 1109 -19.82 24.21 0.77
C PRO A 1109 -19.67 24.98 2.10
N ARG A 1110 -20.67 24.93 2.99
CA ARG A 1110 -20.65 25.67 4.27
C ARG A 1110 -19.72 25.02 5.29
N ALA A 1111 -19.57 23.70 5.26
CA ALA A 1111 -18.68 22.95 6.14
C ALA A 1111 -17.22 23.44 6.04
N ILE A 1112 -16.78 23.87 4.85
CA ILE A 1112 -15.44 24.40 4.62
C ILE A 1112 -15.18 25.65 5.46
N VAL A 1113 -16.13 26.58 5.50
CA VAL A 1113 -15.98 27.84 6.25
C VAL A 1113 -15.87 27.55 7.75
N SER A 1114 -16.70 26.63 8.25
CA SER A 1114 -16.62 26.15 9.64
C SER A 1114 -15.25 25.50 9.94
N MET A 1115 -14.74 24.69 9.01
CA MET A 1115 -13.43 24.05 9.14
C MET A 1115 -12.30 25.08 9.16
N ILE A 1116 -12.27 26.04 8.23
CA ILE A 1116 -11.26 27.12 8.20
C ILE A 1116 -11.23 27.90 9.52
N ARG A 1117 -12.39 28.16 10.14
CA ARG A 1117 -12.48 28.86 11.43
C ARG A 1117 -11.89 28.05 12.58
N THR A 1118 -12.04 26.72 12.54
CA THR A 1118 -11.59 25.81 13.60
C THR A 1118 -10.19 25.23 13.37
N LEU A 1119 -9.53 25.56 12.25
CA LEU A 1119 -8.14 25.18 11.99
C LEU A 1119 -7.20 25.79 13.04
N PRO A 1120 -6.34 25.00 13.70
CA PRO A 1120 -5.34 25.51 14.63
C PRO A 1120 -4.20 26.23 13.90
N ASP A 1121 -3.48 27.09 14.63
CA ASP A 1121 -2.45 27.97 14.06
C ASP A 1121 -1.37 27.25 13.23
N ALA A 1122 -1.01 26.02 13.61
CA ALA A 1122 -0.04 25.21 12.87
C ALA A 1122 -0.49 24.91 11.42
N ALA A 1123 -1.80 24.76 11.18
CA ALA A 1123 -2.37 24.49 9.86
C ALA A 1123 -2.45 25.75 8.97
N ARG A 1124 -2.30 26.94 9.56
CA ARG A 1124 -2.36 28.23 8.87
C ARG A 1124 -1.01 28.68 8.35
N LYS A 1125 0.07 28.12 8.90
CA LYS A 1125 1.45 28.42 8.51
C LYS A 1125 1.92 27.46 7.40
N PRO A 1126 2.75 27.92 6.46
CA PRO A 1126 3.38 27.02 5.50
C PRO A 1126 4.30 26.02 6.23
N PRO A 1127 4.46 24.79 5.72
CA PRO A 1127 5.33 23.80 6.37
C PRO A 1127 6.79 24.26 6.38
N LEU A 1128 7.52 23.87 7.43
CA LEU A 1128 8.88 24.32 7.75
C LEU A 1128 9.97 23.94 6.72
N LYS A 1129 9.68 23.06 5.74
CA LYS A 1129 10.62 22.71 4.66
C LYS A 1129 9.96 22.90 3.29
N ALA A 1130 10.65 23.69 2.45
CA ALA A 1130 10.29 23.99 1.09
C ALA A 1130 10.65 22.82 0.15
N ASP A 1131 9.82 21.78 0.14
CA ASP A 1131 9.62 21.07 -1.13
C ASP A 1131 8.67 21.96 -1.95
N THR A 1132 8.98 22.21 -3.22
CA THR A 1132 8.23 23.13 -4.10
C THR A 1132 6.74 22.76 -4.25
N TRP A 1133 6.38 21.52 -3.91
CA TRP A 1133 5.02 20.98 -3.89
C TRP A 1133 4.22 21.31 -2.62
N THR A 1134 4.87 21.67 -1.51
CA THR A 1134 4.22 21.85 -0.20
C THR A 1134 4.29 23.28 0.34
N ALA A 1135 4.71 24.26 -0.45
CA ALA A 1135 4.93 25.63 0.04
C ALA A 1135 3.67 26.30 0.66
N ALA A 1136 2.47 25.87 0.28
CA ALA A 1136 1.22 26.44 0.78
C ALA A 1136 0.74 25.79 2.10
N SER A 1137 0.22 26.60 3.02
CA SER A 1137 -0.43 26.13 4.25
C SER A 1137 -1.65 25.25 3.95
N LEU A 1138 -2.07 24.44 4.93
CA LEU A 1138 -3.27 23.61 4.80
C LEU A 1138 -4.52 24.48 4.58
N GLU A 1139 -4.58 25.63 5.26
CA GLU A 1139 -5.64 26.63 5.05
C GLU A 1139 -5.68 27.10 3.58
N ALA A 1140 -4.52 27.41 2.98
CA ALA A 1140 -4.45 27.85 1.59
C ALA A 1140 -4.86 26.75 0.60
N GLN A 1141 -4.43 25.51 0.83
CA GLN A 1141 -4.84 24.35 0.03
C GLN A 1141 -6.35 24.13 0.08
N LEU A 1142 -6.95 24.20 1.27
CA LEU A 1142 -8.38 24.06 1.49
C LEU A 1142 -9.19 25.15 0.78
N ARG A 1143 -8.80 26.43 0.97
CA ARG A 1143 -9.44 27.57 0.31
C ARG A 1143 -9.42 27.45 -1.22
N LEU A 1144 -8.25 27.09 -1.79
CA LEU A 1144 -8.10 26.97 -3.23
C LEU A 1144 -8.90 25.79 -3.79
N ALA A 1145 -8.83 24.62 -3.15
CA ALA A 1145 -9.57 23.43 -3.58
C ALA A 1145 -11.09 23.68 -3.59
N ALA A 1146 -11.60 24.34 -2.54
CA ALA A 1146 -12.98 24.75 -2.42
C ALA A 1146 -13.39 25.77 -3.49
N ALA A 1147 -12.59 26.81 -3.72
CA ALA A 1147 -12.90 27.82 -4.74
C ALA A 1147 -12.90 27.23 -6.15
N LEU A 1148 -11.93 26.36 -6.48
CA LEU A 1148 -11.85 25.69 -7.77
C LEU A 1148 -13.12 24.89 -8.08
N ILE A 1149 -13.61 24.12 -7.11
CA ILE A 1149 -14.76 23.23 -7.33
C ILE A 1149 -16.09 23.97 -7.30
N LEU A 1150 -16.21 25.03 -6.48
CA LEU A 1150 -17.36 25.94 -6.51
C LEU A 1150 -17.45 26.73 -7.83
N GLY A 1151 -16.35 26.85 -8.57
CA GLY A 1151 -16.35 27.38 -9.93
C GLY A 1151 -17.18 26.56 -10.92
N PHE A 1152 -17.43 25.28 -10.67
CA PHE A 1152 -18.23 24.42 -11.55
C PHE A 1152 -19.71 24.39 -11.14
N PRO A 1153 -20.64 24.19 -12.10
CA PRO A 1153 -22.05 23.95 -11.80
C PRO A 1153 -22.20 22.63 -11.03
N ASN A 1154 -23.24 22.54 -10.20
CA ASN A 1154 -23.46 21.43 -9.27
C ASN A 1154 -23.34 20.03 -9.92
N GLU A 1155 -23.85 19.88 -11.14
CA GLU A 1155 -23.84 18.60 -11.88
C GLU A 1155 -22.44 18.14 -12.29
N ALA A 1156 -21.51 19.07 -12.56
CA ALA A 1156 -20.15 18.75 -12.99
C ALA A 1156 -19.21 18.46 -11.81
N ARG A 1157 -19.54 18.96 -10.61
CA ARG A 1157 -18.65 18.92 -9.45
C ARG A 1157 -18.19 17.53 -9.02
N PRO A 1158 -19.05 16.50 -8.91
CA PRO A 1158 -18.57 15.18 -8.49
C PRO A 1158 -17.44 14.64 -9.37
N ARG A 1159 -17.54 14.89 -10.69
CA ARG A 1159 -16.52 14.54 -11.67
C ARG A 1159 -15.23 15.32 -11.46
N GLU A 1160 -15.32 16.64 -11.33
CA GLU A 1160 -14.16 17.53 -11.16
C GLU A 1160 -13.45 17.32 -9.82
N ALA A 1161 -14.17 16.92 -8.77
CA ALA A 1161 -13.62 16.64 -7.46
C ALA A 1161 -12.58 15.51 -7.51
N GLY A 1162 -12.80 14.50 -8.37
CA GLY A 1162 -11.88 13.37 -8.55
C GLY A 1162 -10.74 13.57 -9.54
N ARG A 1163 -10.57 14.76 -10.16
CA ARG A 1163 -9.60 15.01 -11.27
C ARG A 1163 -8.14 15.33 -10.86
N THR A 1164 -7.68 15.05 -9.64
CA THR A 1164 -6.34 15.50 -9.17
C THR A 1164 -5.24 14.42 -9.34
N GLY A 1165 -4.23 14.67 -10.20
CA GLY A 1165 -2.95 13.90 -10.29
C GLY A 1165 -2.63 13.20 -11.64
N ASP A 1166 -1.37 12.72 -11.79
CA ASP A 1166 -0.81 12.03 -12.98
C ASP A 1166 -1.37 10.61 -13.24
N THR A 1167 -2.10 10.05 -12.29
CA THR A 1167 -2.85 8.81 -12.48
C THR A 1167 -4.30 9.16 -12.83
N PRO A 1168 -4.82 8.78 -14.02
CA PRO A 1168 -6.24 8.86 -14.34
C PRO A 1168 -7.05 8.10 -13.29
N LEU A 1169 -7.76 8.84 -12.44
CA LEU A 1169 -8.74 8.32 -11.50
C LEU A 1169 -10.09 8.14 -12.20
N LEU A 1170 -10.96 7.35 -11.54
CA LEU A 1170 -12.29 6.82 -11.90
C LEU A 1170 -13.22 7.66 -12.80
N TYR A 1171 -13.04 8.98 -12.81
CA TYR A 1171 -13.92 9.97 -13.43
C TYR A 1171 -13.58 10.30 -14.90
N ARG A 1172 -12.55 9.64 -15.47
CA ARG A 1172 -12.16 9.82 -16.88
C ARG A 1172 -12.92 8.95 -17.88
N CYS A 1173 -13.81 8.04 -17.46
CA CYS A 1173 -14.47 7.15 -18.43
C CYS A 1173 -15.53 7.83 -19.33
N ASP A 1174 -15.83 9.12 -19.10
CA ASP A 1174 -16.77 9.92 -19.91
C ASP A 1174 -16.09 11.02 -20.75
N ASP A 1175 -14.74 11.08 -20.75
CA ASP A 1175 -13.93 11.89 -21.69
C ASP A 1175 -13.04 10.96 -22.51
#